data_AF-R6A1B8-F1
#
_entry.id   AF-R6A1B8-F1
#
_cell.length_a   1.000
_cell.length_b   1.000
_cell.length_c   1.000
_cell.angle_alpha   90.00
_cell.angle_beta   90.00
_cell.angle_gamma   90.00
#
_symmetry.space_group_name_H-M   'P 1'
#
loop_
_entity.id
_entity.type
_entity.pdbx_description
1 polymer ?
#
loop_
_entity_poly.entity_id
_entity_poly.type
_entity_poly.pdbx_seq_one_letter_code
_entity_poly.pdbx_strand_id
1 'polypeptide(L)'
;MKKITTFLALLLTCIIGATAADFVPKDGTKYLIKCKGNSNVVYTPENSNILQAQQSVSDASYFTFESKVVEKVTYFYIHPAGDATKYVYITQAPSNDNNANDGVVGVTETKDDATCLWKITFNKGNNNPCAFNITPKGYDDSSWNCRANGIGYWRANAQGGNDKADNSWYITPNVELNGYYTIKNTATDRRTNLYNDFGVDKITRAAQELPTTLTNNYVWHVTTANNNVLTVLNGQGTPLYHDGNASLPTLKVAYSDGTKYYFGEALNCGNDRRGYKLTLWKDGDYSVADNQWTFAPVEVSNIYNVVCNIEDGYVTYNATSEKAKNGGFFILSSAPQVADLTAATVEYYDAAVTVDGNNINVTYTCRLEELKQDAKEALAKTGVGYPTATAATRTALANVVEGTDASAILNAFKAFKTNKDEIQMPEDGKAYVITNIHKAGGKRYMKYQADGTSMVARDDAAELPIEATYICHKVDGKYVFANNSGTYLTWRGNATDDCTNDNKGYTTSYDADYNTFTVAANPNVFGCLSFGAKRDHYTHTQSYYIVTSTGSFQKAGFNDYYDENNSSAFTFEEVTYPNTITFHDAQNINGVSHIATFSAPFATIIPANVKAYYVSAKGAEATMTAIDAQAIPANQGVILTSESGDAATMVPAAGETAATITGNQLGHSAGAAKALTAGVGYILGNGTEGTAFYPCKAGSLPINKAYLLGNGGESAIAMNFGNAVTGINTIAAPASAKAPIFDLSGRRVVKATKGLYIQNGKKVIVK
;
A
#
# COMPACT_ATOMS: atom_id res chain seq x y z
N MET A 1 49.16 43.78 65.17
CA MET A 1 50.25 42.77 65.24
C MET A 1 49.77 41.58 66.05
N LYS A 2 50.11 40.37 65.57
CA LYS A 2 49.82 39.02 66.09
C LYS A 2 48.44 38.46 65.72
N LYS A 3 48.30 37.23 65.22
CA LYS A 3 49.16 36.27 64.49
C LYS A 3 48.20 35.14 64.09
N ILE A 4 48.40 34.59 62.90
CA ILE A 4 47.67 33.45 62.34
C ILE A 4 47.88 32.20 63.21
N THR A 5 46.82 31.41 63.42
CA THR A 5 46.90 29.95 63.59
C THR A 5 45.66 29.28 63.01
N THR A 6 45.90 28.58 61.90
CA THR A 6 45.03 27.67 61.17
C THR A 6 44.59 26.50 62.05
N PHE A 7 43.29 26.19 62.09
CA PHE A 7 42.81 24.88 62.55
C PHE A 7 42.27 24.11 61.34
N LEU A 8 43.04 23.10 60.99
CA LEU A 8 42.87 22.13 59.93
C LEU A 8 41.84 21.08 60.42
N ALA A 9 40.60 21.15 59.95
CA ALA A 9 39.65 20.05 60.08
C ALA A 9 40.00 19.02 58.99
N LEU A 10 40.62 17.93 59.42
CA LEU A 10 41.13 16.84 58.61
C LEU A 10 39.97 16.11 57.92
N LEU A 11 39.67 16.51 56.68
CA LEU A 11 38.90 15.72 55.73
C LEU A 11 39.74 14.49 55.39
N LEU A 12 39.49 13.36 56.06
CA LEU A 12 40.18 12.12 55.77
C LEU A 12 39.61 11.52 54.48
N THR A 13 40.02 12.10 53.34
CA THR A 13 39.99 11.41 52.05
C THR A 13 40.99 10.27 52.10
N CYS A 14 40.51 9.08 52.44
CA CYS A 14 41.23 7.84 52.19
C CYS A 14 41.34 7.64 50.68
N ILE A 15 42.42 8.14 50.08
CA ILE A 15 42.90 7.70 48.77
C ILE A 15 43.49 6.30 48.99
N ILE A 16 42.64 5.28 48.81
CA ILE A 16 43.05 3.91 48.51
C ILE A 16 42.11 3.48 47.39
N GLY A 17 42.66 3.02 46.26
CA GLY A 17 41.95 2.75 45.01
C GLY A 17 40.74 1.82 45.13
N ALA A 18 39.61 2.36 45.56
CA ALA A 18 38.29 1.80 45.40
C ALA A 18 37.81 2.24 44.01
N THR A 19 37.51 1.27 43.15
CA THR A 19 36.63 1.51 41.99
C THR A 19 35.39 2.23 42.51
N ALA A 20 35.06 3.40 41.94
CA ALA A 20 33.85 4.14 42.30
C ALA A 20 32.66 3.17 42.30
N ALA A 21 31.81 3.25 43.33
CA ALA A 21 30.64 2.39 43.41
C ALA A 21 29.72 2.68 42.20
N ASP A 22 29.19 1.62 41.58
CA ASP A 22 28.22 1.75 40.49
C ASP A 22 26.93 2.44 40.92
N PHE A 23 26.64 2.48 42.23
CA PHE A 23 25.53 3.24 42.81
C PHE A 23 26.07 4.13 43.93
N VAL A 24 25.71 5.41 43.91
CA VAL A 24 26.12 6.39 44.93
C VAL A 24 24.86 7.02 45.53
N PRO A 25 24.38 6.52 46.69
CA PRO A 25 23.24 7.11 47.37
C PRO A 25 23.63 8.43 48.04
N LYS A 26 22.66 9.34 48.14
CA LYS A 26 22.79 10.58 48.90
C LYS A 26 22.34 10.34 50.34
N ASP A 27 23.15 10.79 51.29
CA ASP A 27 22.87 10.64 52.71
C ASP A 27 21.48 11.20 53.08
N GLY A 28 20.77 10.47 53.94
CA GLY A 28 19.41 10.78 54.38
C GLY A 28 18.30 10.72 53.29
N THR A 29 18.61 10.36 52.05
CA THR A 29 17.61 10.31 50.96
C THR A 29 16.84 9.00 50.98
N LYS A 30 15.51 9.09 50.84
CA LYS A 30 14.61 7.94 50.71
C LYS A 30 14.48 7.52 49.24
N TYR A 31 14.64 6.24 48.97
CA TYR A 31 14.62 5.66 47.64
C TYR A 31 13.49 4.64 47.50
N LEU A 32 12.87 4.62 46.33
CA LEU A 32 12.06 3.51 45.85
C LEU A 32 12.96 2.49 45.16
N ILE A 33 12.69 1.21 45.43
CA ILE A 33 13.31 0.08 44.72
C ILE A 33 12.20 -0.55 43.86
N LYS A 34 12.26 -0.33 42.55
CA LYS A 34 11.19 -0.71 41.61
C LYS A 34 11.66 -1.81 40.67
N CYS A 35 10.92 -2.90 40.62
CA CYS A 35 11.16 -4.00 39.68
C CYS A 35 11.01 -3.50 38.24
N LYS A 36 11.99 -3.76 37.39
CA LYS A 36 11.97 -3.32 35.99
C LYS A 36 10.89 -4.05 35.16
N GLY A 37 10.70 -5.36 35.39
CA GLY A 37 9.80 -6.19 34.58
C GLY A 37 8.33 -5.87 34.77
N ASN A 38 7.87 -5.83 36.02
CA ASN A 38 6.45 -5.59 36.34
C ASN A 38 6.15 -4.20 36.93
N SER A 39 7.17 -3.35 37.13
CA SER A 39 7.04 -2.00 37.71
C SER A 39 6.53 -1.95 39.16
N ASN A 40 6.48 -3.07 39.88
CA ASN A 40 6.14 -3.09 41.30
C ASN A 40 7.27 -2.48 42.14
N VAL A 41 6.91 -1.74 43.19
CA VAL A 41 7.83 -1.22 44.20
C VAL A 41 7.95 -2.20 45.36
N VAL A 42 9.17 -2.43 45.85
CA VAL A 42 9.43 -3.20 47.06
C VAL A 42 8.84 -2.46 48.25
N TYR A 43 8.27 -3.18 49.22
CA TYR A 43 7.79 -2.61 50.47
C TYR A 43 7.95 -3.56 51.65
N THR A 44 7.93 -3.01 52.86
CA THR A 44 7.88 -3.76 54.12
C THR A 44 6.44 -3.97 54.59
N PRO A 45 5.89 -5.21 54.56
CA PRO A 45 4.54 -5.46 55.04
C PRO A 45 4.45 -5.32 56.57
N GLU A 46 3.30 -4.88 57.09
CA GLU A 46 3.09 -4.71 58.54
C GLU A 46 3.14 -6.04 59.31
N ASN A 47 2.65 -7.13 58.70
CA ASN A 47 2.48 -8.44 59.35
C ASN A 47 3.46 -9.51 58.83
N SER A 48 4.56 -9.09 58.20
CA SER A 48 5.57 -10.02 57.67
C SER A 48 6.96 -9.41 57.72
N ASN A 49 7.93 -10.21 58.13
CA ASN A 49 9.34 -9.84 58.05
C ASN A 49 9.92 -10.05 56.64
N ILE A 50 9.17 -10.64 55.71
CA ILE A 50 9.59 -10.85 54.31
C ILE A 50 9.17 -9.65 53.46
N LEU A 51 10.12 -9.10 52.69
CA LEU A 51 9.83 -8.04 51.74
C LEU A 51 8.89 -8.52 50.65
N GLN A 52 7.98 -7.65 50.23
CA GLN A 52 7.00 -7.91 49.17
C GLN A 52 7.09 -6.81 48.11
N ALA A 53 6.34 -6.95 47.00
CA ALA A 53 6.27 -5.93 45.96
C ALA A 53 4.81 -5.65 45.56
N GLN A 54 4.49 -4.39 45.29
CA GLN A 54 3.14 -3.94 44.90
C GLN A 54 3.20 -2.77 43.91
N GLN A 55 2.08 -2.44 43.25
CA GLN A 55 2.05 -1.28 42.36
C GLN A 55 1.89 0.06 43.09
N SER A 56 1.27 0.09 44.27
CA SER A 56 1.06 1.32 45.04
C SER A 56 2.30 1.73 45.81
N VAL A 57 2.63 3.01 45.78
CA VAL A 57 3.68 3.60 46.64
C VAL A 57 3.06 3.99 47.97
N SER A 58 3.67 3.57 49.07
CA SER A 58 3.36 4.05 50.43
C SER A 58 4.65 4.35 51.20
N ASP A 59 4.53 4.85 52.42
CA ASP A 59 5.70 5.08 53.30
C ASP A 59 6.54 3.80 53.53
N ALA A 60 5.89 2.64 53.49
CA ALA A 60 6.53 1.33 53.59
C ALA A 60 7.34 0.93 52.35
N SER A 61 7.21 1.66 51.23
CA SER A 61 7.93 1.39 49.98
C SER A 61 9.31 2.08 49.91
N TYR A 62 9.64 2.91 50.90
CA TYR A 62 10.87 3.69 50.89
C TYR A 62 11.98 3.03 51.70
N PHE A 63 13.20 3.13 51.18
CA PHE A 63 14.41 2.60 51.80
C PHE A 63 15.53 3.65 51.83
N THR A 64 16.42 3.54 52.81
CA THR A 64 17.66 4.33 52.91
C THR A 64 18.88 3.41 52.85
N PHE A 65 20.03 3.94 52.43
CA PHE A 65 21.26 3.16 52.22
C PHE A 65 22.41 3.70 53.08
N GLU A 66 23.08 2.82 53.83
CA GLU A 66 24.33 3.10 54.58
C GLU A 66 25.49 2.38 53.88
N SER A 67 26.46 3.11 53.33
CA SER A 67 27.60 2.52 52.62
C SER A 67 28.67 1.94 53.56
N LYS A 68 29.25 0.79 53.22
CA LYS A 68 30.38 0.16 53.93
C LYS A 68 31.37 -0.46 52.95
N VAL A 69 32.64 -0.14 53.10
CA VAL A 69 33.72 -0.72 52.27
C VAL A 69 34.29 -1.97 52.96
N VAL A 70 34.28 -3.11 52.25
CA VAL A 70 34.87 -4.38 52.69
C VAL A 70 35.75 -4.90 51.56
N GLU A 71 37.04 -5.16 51.85
CA GLU A 71 37.99 -5.72 50.87
C GLU A 71 38.04 -4.95 49.53
N LYS A 72 37.96 -3.60 49.60
CA LYS A 72 37.92 -2.67 48.44
C LYS A 72 36.63 -2.72 47.61
N VAL A 73 35.62 -3.46 48.03
CA VAL A 73 34.28 -3.46 47.43
C VAL A 73 33.34 -2.63 48.31
N THR A 74 32.54 -1.78 47.70
CA THR A 74 31.49 -1.02 48.40
C THR A 74 30.22 -1.84 48.48
N TYR A 75 29.76 -2.09 49.72
CA TYR A 75 28.49 -2.70 50.05
C TYR A 75 27.58 -1.68 50.74
N PHE A 76 26.31 -2.03 50.90
CA PHE A 76 25.29 -1.19 51.53
C PHE A 76 24.50 -2.00 52.55
N TYR A 77 24.25 -1.42 53.72
CA TYR A 77 23.07 -1.78 54.49
C TYR A 77 21.88 -1.05 53.89
N ILE A 78 20.76 -1.76 53.75
CA ILE A 78 19.49 -1.21 53.28
C ILE A 78 18.54 -1.20 54.47
N HIS A 79 17.90 -0.07 54.72
CA HIS A 79 16.99 0.11 55.84
C HIS A 79 15.60 0.51 55.34
N PRO A 80 14.51 -0.01 55.91
CA PRO A 80 13.19 0.59 55.75
C PRO A 80 13.22 2.05 56.21
N ALA A 81 12.77 2.98 55.38
CA ALA A 81 12.85 4.42 55.70
C ALA A 81 11.97 4.82 56.89
N GLY A 82 10.92 4.05 57.20
CA GLY A 82 10.07 4.23 58.37
C GLY A 82 10.70 3.73 59.68
N ASP A 83 11.77 2.93 59.61
CA ASP A 83 12.42 2.33 60.77
C ASP A 83 13.90 2.02 60.47
N ALA A 84 14.77 3.02 60.67
CA ALA A 84 16.21 2.92 60.43
C ALA A 84 16.94 1.94 61.36
N THR A 85 16.28 1.43 62.42
CA THR A 85 16.86 0.43 63.32
C THR A 85 16.88 -0.98 62.71
N LYS A 86 16.11 -1.19 61.63
CA LYS A 86 16.03 -2.46 60.91
C LYS A 86 16.94 -2.51 59.71
N TYR A 87 17.42 -3.71 59.40
CA TYR A 87 18.32 -4.03 58.31
C TYR A 87 17.62 -5.03 57.39
N VAL A 88 17.70 -4.80 56.07
CA VAL A 88 17.32 -5.81 55.09
C VAL A 88 18.37 -6.92 55.10
N TYR A 89 17.95 -8.17 55.22
CA TYR A 89 18.84 -9.32 55.38
C TYR A 89 18.39 -10.53 54.56
N ILE A 90 19.33 -11.45 54.35
CA ILE A 90 19.05 -12.76 53.77
C ILE A 90 18.48 -13.69 54.85
N THR A 91 17.28 -14.23 54.65
CA THR A 91 16.71 -15.23 55.58
C THR A 91 17.25 -16.63 55.32
N GLN A 92 17.70 -16.86 54.09
CA GLN A 92 18.28 -18.11 53.61
C GLN A 92 19.44 -17.80 52.64
N ALA A 93 20.49 -18.61 52.68
CA ALA A 93 21.59 -18.51 51.71
C ALA A 93 21.09 -18.86 50.29
N PRO A 94 21.54 -18.16 49.24
CA PRO A 94 21.14 -18.45 47.86
C PRO A 94 21.37 -19.92 47.48
N SER A 95 20.30 -20.60 47.06
CA SER A 95 20.32 -21.96 46.50
C SER A 95 20.44 -22.00 44.98
N ASN A 96 20.86 -23.15 44.44
CA ASN A 96 20.78 -23.46 43.00
C ASN A 96 19.34 -23.73 42.53
N ASP A 97 18.43 -24.07 43.45
CA ASP A 97 17.00 -24.14 43.19
C ASP A 97 16.38 -22.78 43.53
N ASN A 98 16.05 -22.01 42.50
CA ASN A 98 15.49 -20.68 42.67
C ASN A 98 14.12 -20.69 43.37
N ASN A 99 13.34 -21.78 43.29
CA ASN A 99 12.06 -21.87 43.98
C ASN A 99 12.25 -21.98 45.50
N ALA A 100 13.37 -22.52 45.96
CA ALA A 100 13.73 -22.55 47.37
C ALA A 100 14.11 -21.17 47.92
N ASN A 101 14.36 -20.19 47.04
CA ASN A 101 14.69 -18.81 47.39
C ASN A 101 13.51 -17.85 47.18
N ASP A 102 12.27 -18.34 47.13
CA ASP A 102 11.10 -17.48 46.99
C ASP A 102 10.76 -16.82 48.33
N GLY A 103 10.75 -15.48 48.37
CA GLY A 103 10.42 -14.73 49.58
C GLY A 103 11.45 -14.85 50.70
N VAL A 104 12.74 -14.84 50.36
CA VAL A 104 13.86 -15.03 51.32
C VAL A 104 14.68 -13.76 51.61
N VAL A 105 14.21 -12.60 51.17
CA VAL A 105 14.73 -11.30 51.58
C VAL A 105 13.80 -10.70 52.61
N GLY A 106 14.32 -10.42 53.81
CA GLY A 106 13.51 -9.92 54.92
C GLY A 106 14.10 -8.72 55.63
N VAL A 107 13.50 -8.33 56.76
CA VAL A 107 13.96 -7.26 57.67
C VAL A 107 14.22 -7.80 59.07
N THR A 108 15.31 -7.35 59.71
CA THR A 108 15.74 -7.78 61.05
C THR A 108 16.26 -6.59 61.85
N GLU A 109 16.23 -6.68 63.18
CA GLU A 109 16.84 -5.68 64.08
C GLU A 109 18.34 -5.96 64.33
N THR A 110 18.82 -7.15 63.96
CA THR A 110 20.21 -7.57 64.18
C THR A 110 21.10 -7.18 63.01
N LYS A 111 22.05 -6.26 63.24
CA LYS A 111 23.09 -5.92 62.26
C LYS A 111 24.12 -7.04 62.16
N ASP A 112 24.23 -7.66 60.99
CA ASP A 112 25.22 -8.70 60.70
C ASP A 112 25.81 -8.55 59.28
N ASP A 113 27.13 -8.43 59.20
CA ASP A 113 27.87 -8.26 57.94
C ASP A 113 27.74 -9.46 57.00
N ALA A 114 27.48 -10.65 57.52
CA ALA A 114 27.35 -11.86 56.69
C ALA A 114 25.99 -11.93 55.98
N THR A 115 24.96 -11.28 56.53
CA THR A 115 23.58 -11.44 56.07
C THR A 115 22.90 -10.13 55.65
N CYS A 116 23.39 -8.97 56.09
CA CYS A 116 22.76 -7.66 55.87
C CYS A 116 23.49 -6.76 54.86
N LEU A 117 24.60 -7.21 54.29
CA LEU A 117 25.37 -6.43 53.31
C LEU A 117 24.99 -6.77 51.87
N TRP A 118 24.65 -5.74 51.11
CA TRP A 118 24.20 -5.84 49.73
C TRP A 118 25.15 -5.11 48.78
N LYS A 119 25.47 -5.72 47.65
CA LYS A 119 26.18 -5.10 46.56
C LYS A 119 25.16 -4.62 45.53
N ILE A 120 25.30 -3.36 45.11
CA ILE A 120 24.43 -2.75 44.11
C ILE A 120 25.28 -2.42 42.90
N THR A 121 25.01 -3.08 41.77
CA THR A 121 25.78 -2.94 40.53
C THR A 121 24.90 -2.50 39.38
N PHE A 122 25.42 -1.62 38.52
CA PHE A 122 24.68 -1.18 37.35
C PHE A 122 24.82 -2.21 36.23
N ASN A 123 23.68 -2.67 35.72
CA ASN A 123 23.61 -3.66 34.67
C ASN A 123 23.32 -2.99 33.32
N LYS A 124 24.32 -3.08 32.44
CA LYS A 124 24.26 -2.53 31.07
C LYS A 124 23.37 -3.34 30.12
N GLY A 125 22.96 -4.56 30.54
CA GLY A 125 21.93 -5.39 29.93
C GLY A 125 21.97 -5.48 28.40
N ASN A 126 22.71 -6.43 27.82
CA ASN A 126 22.68 -6.63 26.36
C ASN A 126 21.23 -6.80 25.87
N ASN A 127 20.74 -5.88 25.03
CA ASN A 127 19.40 -5.87 24.44
C ASN A 127 18.24 -5.54 25.40
N ASN A 128 18.51 -5.02 26.59
CA ASN A 128 17.50 -4.83 27.64
C ASN A 128 17.71 -3.52 28.42
N PRO A 129 16.64 -2.75 28.74
CA PRO A 129 16.77 -1.43 29.37
C PRO A 129 17.65 -1.45 30.65
N CYS A 130 18.65 -0.59 30.77
CA CYS A 130 19.61 -0.68 31.89
C CYS A 130 18.99 -0.38 33.26
N ALA A 131 19.44 -1.09 34.29
CA ALA A 131 18.93 -1.03 35.66
C ALA A 131 19.97 -1.56 36.66
N PHE A 132 19.68 -1.56 37.96
CA PHE A 132 20.59 -2.08 38.99
C PHE A 132 20.30 -3.52 39.37
N ASN A 133 21.32 -4.29 39.71
CA ASN A 133 21.18 -5.54 40.44
C ASN A 133 21.44 -5.30 41.93
N ILE A 134 20.79 -6.07 42.78
CA ILE A 134 20.99 -6.06 44.24
C ILE A 134 21.34 -7.49 44.65
N THR A 135 22.59 -7.74 45.02
CA THR A 135 23.11 -9.08 45.32
C THR A 135 23.64 -9.14 46.75
N PRO A 136 23.50 -10.25 47.48
CA PRO A 136 24.06 -10.36 48.82
C PRO A 136 25.58 -10.50 48.79
N LYS A 137 26.27 -10.04 49.83
CA LYS A 137 27.72 -10.17 49.97
C LYS A 137 28.16 -11.63 49.85
N GLY A 138 29.07 -11.91 48.92
CA GLY A 138 29.57 -13.26 48.64
C GLY A 138 28.76 -14.04 47.59
N TYR A 139 27.67 -13.48 47.05
CA TYR A 139 26.78 -14.13 46.08
C TYR A 139 26.44 -13.21 44.89
N ASP A 140 27.47 -12.72 44.21
CA ASP A 140 27.35 -11.74 43.11
C ASP A 140 26.54 -12.24 41.90
N ASP A 141 26.34 -13.56 41.78
CA ASP A 141 25.54 -14.17 40.72
C ASP A 141 24.05 -14.28 41.07
N SER A 142 23.61 -13.84 42.25
CA SER A 142 22.27 -14.10 42.78
C SER A 142 21.54 -12.79 43.12
N SER A 143 20.99 -12.12 42.10
CA SER A 143 20.28 -10.85 42.29
C SER A 143 18.88 -11.05 42.89
N TRP A 144 18.39 -10.03 43.60
CA TRP A 144 16.99 -9.91 43.98
C TRP A 144 16.09 -10.14 42.77
N ASN A 145 15.02 -10.91 42.98
CA ASN A 145 13.98 -11.18 42.00
C ASN A 145 12.59 -10.92 42.58
N CYS A 146 11.72 -10.30 41.78
CA CYS A 146 10.34 -10.02 42.15
C CYS A 146 9.44 -11.25 41.94
N ARG A 147 8.90 -11.85 43.02
CA ARG A 147 8.08 -13.07 42.98
C ARG A 147 6.67 -12.89 43.54
N ALA A 148 5.85 -13.92 43.34
CA ALA A 148 4.51 -14.03 43.94
C ALA A 148 4.54 -14.20 45.47
N ASN A 149 5.58 -14.84 46.03
CA ASN A 149 5.70 -15.08 47.48
C ASN A 149 6.55 -14.02 48.22
N GLY A 150 7.07 -13.01 47.53
CA GLY A 150 7.91 -11.96 48.09
C GLY A 150 9.14 -11.65 47.26
N ILE A 151 10.14 -11.01 47.86
CA ILE A 151 11.43 -10.78 47.21
C ILE A 151 12.33 -11.98 47.45
N GLY A 152 12.77 -12.61 46.36
CA GLY A 152 13.63 -13.79 46.37
C GLY A 152 14.98 -13.56 45.70
N TYR A 153 15.73 -14.64 45.49
CA TYR A 153 16.95 -14.61 44.67
C TYR A 153 16.75 -15.35 43.34
N TRP A 154 17.44 -14.89 42.31
CA TRP A 154 17.56 -15.64 41.07
C TRP A 154 18.99 -15.62 40.57
N ARG A 155 19.54 -16.83 40.45
CA ARG A 155 20.95 -17.03 40.10
C ARG A 155 21.20 -16.89 38.60
N ALA A 156 22.36 -16.34 38.22
CA ALA A 156 22.78 -16.20 36.85
C ALA A 156 23.16 -17.55 36.23
N ASN A 157 22.27 -18.12 35.43
CA ASN A 157 22.50 -19.35 34.67
C ASN A 157 21.88 -19.27 33.26
N ALA A 158 22.04 -20.33 32.46
CA ALA A 158 21.53 -20.40 31.09
C ALA A 158 20.00 -20.23 30.95
N GLN A 159 19.23 -20.34 32.05
CA GLN A 159 17.78 -20.21 32.09
C GLN A 159 17.28 -18.87 32.65
N GLY A 160 18.17 -17.99 33.13
CA GLY A 160 17.85 -16.61 33.51
C GLY A 160 19.00 -15.96 34.27
N GLY A 161 19.41 -14.76 33.85
CA GLY A 161 20.53 -14.01 34.41
C GLY A 161 20.10 -12.80 35.23
N ASN A 162 21.09 -12.12 35.81
CA ASN A 162 20.94 -10.80 36.43
C ASN A 162 20.46 -9.72 35.44
N ASP A 163 20.45 -10.02 34.14
CA ASP A 163 19.97 -9.22 33.01
C ASP A 163 18.46 -9.34 32.72
N LYS A 164 17.75 -10.23 33.44
CA LYS A 164 16.30 -10.39 33.29
C LYS A 164 15.53 -9.25 33.96
N ALA A 165 14.42 -8.86 33.35
CA ALA A 165 13.65 -7.70 33.77
C ALA A 165 13.13 -7.79 35.21
N ASP A 166 12.74 -8.98 35.67
CA ASP A 166 12.27 -9.18 37.05
C ASP A 166 13.40 -9.31 38.08
N ASN A 167 14.66 -9.26 37.63
CA ASN A 167 15.86 -9.40 38.45
C ASN A 167 16.65 -8.08 38.54
N SER A 168 16.20 -7.05 37.81
CA SER A 168 16.83 -5.74 37.79
C SER A 168 15.87 -4.70 38.34
N TRP A 169 16.44 -3.66 38.93
CA TRP A 169 15.75 -2.73 39.81
C TRP A 169 16.10 -1.29 39.44
N TYR A 170 15.09 -0.44 39.33
CA TYR A 170 15.26 1.00 39.31
C TYR A 170 15.36 1.47 40.76
N ILE A 171 16.44 2.18 41.09
CA ILE A 171 16.68 2.72 42.43
C ILE A 171 16.70 4.22 42.30
N THR A 172 15.65 4.86 42.80
CA THR A 172 15.39 6.28 42.53
C THR A 172 14.73 6.95 43.74
N PRO A 173 15.09 8.20 44.07
CA PRO A 173 14.32 9.01 45.00
C PRO A 173 12.88 9.18 44.51
N ASN A 174 11.95 9.62 45.39
CA ASN A 174 10.63 10.06 44.93
C ASN A 174 10.82 11.22 43.95
N VAL A 175 10.25 11.10 42.75
CA VAL A 175 10.30 12.17 41.74
C VAL A 175 8.98 12.92 41.77
N GLU A 176 9.03 14.21 42.07
CA GLU A 176 7.87 15.08 42.10
C GLU A 176 8.10 16.23 41.10
N LEU A 177 7.76 15.98 39.84
CA LEU A 177 7.72 17.01 38.80
C LEU A 177 6.26 17.28 38.45
N ASN A 178 5.85 18.55 38.53
CA ASN A 178 4.53 18.99 38.15
C ASN A 178 4.58 20.46 37.74
N GLY A 179 4.70 20.71 36.44
CA GLY A 179 4.81 22.07 35.92
C GLY A 179 5.49 22.11 34.56
N TYR A 180 6.12 23.26 34.29
CA TYR A 180 6.69 23.57 32.98
C TYR A 180 8.20 23.65 33.07
N TYR A 181 8.88 23.00 32.12
CA TYR A 181 10.33 22.82 32.18
C TYR A 181 10.95 22.99 30.79
N THR A 182 12.17 23.51 30.74
CA THR A 182 13.10 23.20 29.64
C THR A 182 13.84 21.92 29.98
N ILE A 183 14.00 21.03 29.00
CA ILE A 183 14.70 19.76 29.18
C ILE A 183 16.07 19.84 28.49
N LYS A 184 17.13 19.57 29.26
CA LYS A 184 18.51 19.70 28.78
C LYS A 184 19.34 18.46 29.08
N ASN A 185 20.03 17.96 28.06
CA ASN A 185 21.01 16.89 28.19
C ASN A 185 22.31 17.40 28.87
N THR A 186 23.00 16.57 29.65
CA THR A 186 24.21 17.04 30.37
C THR A 186 25.50 16.89 29.58
N ALA A 187 25.48 16.32 28.37
CA ALA A 187 26.64 16.23 27.50
C ALA A 187 27.21 17.62 27.14
N THR A 188 28.52 17.68 26.90
CA THR A 188 29.23 18.93 26.58
C THR A 188 29.77 18.97 25.15
N ASP A 189 29.69 17.85 24.44
CA ASP A 189 30.25 17.63 23.09
C ASP A 189 29.21 17.79 21.97
N ARG A 190 27.97 18.17 22.29
CA ARG A 190 26.83 18.19 21.37
C ARG A 190 25.77 19.24 21.74
N ARG A 191 24.72 19.32 20.93
CA ARG A 191 23.53 20.14 21.22
C ARG A 191 22.71 19.46 22.32
N THR A 192 22.15 20.24 23.24
CA THR A 192 21.60 19.69 24.49
C THR A 192 20.17 20.09 24.83
N ASN A 193 19.64 21.17 24.25
CA ASN A 193 18.32 21.70 24.64
C ASN A 193 17.22 21.08 23.77
N LEU A 194 16.30 20.32 24.39
CA LEU A 194 15.25 19.63 23.65
C LEU A 194 14.14 20.56 23.15
N TYR A 195 13.71 20.29 21.93
CA TYR A 195 12.53 20.90 21.34
C TYR A 195 11.86 19.96 20.33
N ASN A 196 10.60 20.26 20.06
CA ASN A 196 9.77 19.62 19.04
C ASN A 196 9.17 20.67 18.13
N ASP A 197 9.30 20.52 16.81
CA ASP A 197 8.58 21.36 15.86
C ASP A 197 7.81 20.51 14.85
N PHE A 198 6.53 20.25 15.14
CA PHE A 198 5.68 19.46 14.25
C PHE A 198 5.45 20.13 12.89
N GLY A 199 5.72 21.44 12.78
CA GLY A 199 5.69 22.16 11.51
C GLY A 199 6.82 21.76 10.56
N VAL A 200 7.87 21.14 11.08
CA VAL A 200 9.02 20.64 10.32
C VAL A 200 8.94 19.13 10.15
N ASP A 201 8.91 18.38 11.26
CA ASP A 201 8.80 16.92 11.26
C ASP A 201 8.31 16.36 12.61
N LYS A 202 8.01 15.06 12.67
CA LYS A 202 7.64 14.36 13.91
C LYS A 202 8.88 13.82 14.63
N ILE A 203 9.87 14.68 14.90
CA ILE A 203 11.14 14.27 15.53
C ILE A 203 11.53 15.26 16.62
N THR A 204 11.86 14.74 17.82
CA THR A 204 12.49 15.56 18.86
C THR A 204 13.94 15.81 18.53
N ARG A 205 14.38 17.05 18.70
CA ARG A 205 15.72 17.49 18.35
C ARG A 205 16.37 18.25 19.49
N ALA A 206 17.69 18.35 19.43
CA ALA A 206 18.45 19.17 20.36
C ALA A 206 18.99 20.43 19.66
N ALA A 207 18.74 21.59 20.28
CA ALA A 207 19.34 22.87 19.93
C ALA A 207 20.59 23.14 20.76
N GLN A 208 21.52 23.93 20.20
CA GLN A 208 22.74 24.30 20.90
C GLN A 208 22.43 25.21 22.09
N GLU A 209 21.69 26.29 21.84
CA GLU A 209 21.24 27.24 22.83
C GLU A 209 19.71 27.31 22.86
N LEU A 210 19.16 27.76 23.98
CA LEU A 210 17.76 28.17 24.06
C LEU A 210 17.57 29.50 23.32
N PRO A 211 16.40 29.73 22.70
CA PRO A 211 16.10 31.03 22.11
C PRO A 211 16.01 32.12 23.19
N THR A 212 16.34 33.36 22.82
CA THR A 212 16.33 34.51 23.75
C THR A 212 14.95 34.79 24.32
N THR A 213 13.91 34.61 23.51
CA THR A 213 12.51 34.51 23.94
C THR A 213 12.10 33.05 23.80
N LEU A 214 11.72 32.44 24.92
CA LEU A 214 11.38 31.03 24.94
C LEU A 214 10.05 30.79 24.21
N THR A 215 10.10 29.98 23.16
CA THR A 215 8.92 29.56 22.40
C THR A 215 8.38 28.23 22.90
N ASN A 216 7.09 27.98 22.67
CA ASN A 216 6.34 26.86 23.20
C ASN A 216 6.88 25.48 22.78
N ASN A 217 7.62 25.39 21.68
CA ASN A 217 8.31 24.18 21.24
C ASN A 217 9.48 23.75 22.14
N TYR A 218 10.06 24.65 22.94
CA TYR A 218 11.14 24.36 23.91
C TYR A 218 10.63 24.10 25.33
N VAL A 219 9.35 24.39 25.59
CA VAL A 219 8.76 24.24 26.92
C VAL A 219 7.93 22.97 26.98
N TRP A 220 8.14 22.21 28.05
CA TRP A 220 7.54 20.91 28.27
C TRP A 220 6.70 20.94 29.54
N HIS A 221 5.42 20.60 29.42
CA HIS A 221 4.59 20.26 30.57
C HIS A 221 4.95 18.84 31.01
N VAL A 222 5.45 18.75 32.25
CA VAL A 222 5.92 17.50 32.84
C VAL A 222 5.16 17.23 34.11
N THR A 223 4.53 16.06 34.17
CA THR A 223 3.82 15.56 35.36
C THR A 223 4.35 14.19 35.72
N THR A 224 4.58 13.95 37.02
CA THR A 224 4.94 12.64 37.52
C THR A 224 3.70 11.89 38.02
N ALA A 225 3.45 10.71 37.47
CA ALA A 225 2.49 9.74 37.97
C ALA A 225 3.17 8.76 38.96
N ASN A 226 2.36 7.90 39.59
CA ASN A 226 2.83 6.86 40.50
C ASN A 226 4.02 6.08 39.93
N ASN A 227 4.93 5.66 40.82
CA ASN A 227 6.14 4.90 40.47
C ASN A 227 7.11 5.64 39.54
N ASN A 228 7.26 6.96 39.70
CA ASN A 228 8.19 7.82 38.95
C ASN A 228 8.09 7.67 37.43
N VAL A 229 6.86 7.69 36.90
CA VAL A 229 6.61 7.71 35.46
C VAL A 229 6.25 9.15 35.07
N LEU A 230 7.04 9.76 34.20
CA LEU A 230 6.81 11.11 33.70
C LEU A 230 5.95 11.07 32.45
N THR A 231 4.97 11.97 32.34
CA THR A 231 4.35 12.35 31.07
C THR A 231 5.00 13.64 30.61
N VAL A 232 5.39 13.72 29.33
CA VAL A 232 6.15 14.84 28.78
C VAL A 232 5.51 15.29 27.47
N LEU A 233 4.89 16.48 27.48
CA LEU A 233 4.28 17.11 26.30
C LEU A 233 4.86 18.50 26.09
N ASN A 234 5.29 18.84 24.87
CA ASN A 234 5.73 20.21 24.59
C ASN A 234 4.54 21.17 24.46
N GLY A 235 4.82 22.47 24.41
CA GLY A 235 3.81 23.50 24.18
C GLY A 235 3.09 23.39 22.84
N GLN A 236 3.63 22.65 21.86
CA GLN A 236 2.88 22.36 20.65
C GLN A 236 1.84 21.22 20.80
N GLY A 237 1.75 20.57 21.97
CA GLY A 237 0.85 19.45 22.23
C GLY A 237 1.37 18.12 21.72
N THR A 238 2.70 17.93 21.69
CA THR A 238 3.32 16.72 21.15
C THR A 238 4.20 16.00 22.17
N PRO A 239 4.20 14.65 22.18
CA PRO A 239 5.11 13.87 23.02
C PRO A 239 6.53 13.92 22.46
N LEU A 240 7.49 13.35 23.18
CA LEU A 240 8.82 13.09 22.63
C LEU A 240 8.73 12.11 21.44
N TYR A 241 9.58 12.28 20.44
CA TYR A 241 9.75 11.38 19.30
C TYR A 241 11.22 11.05 19.11
N HIS A 242 11.53 9.76 18.97
CA HIS A 242 12.89 9.30 18.68
C HIS A 242 13.03 8.75 17.26
N ASP A 243 14.23 8.28 16.90
CA ASP A 243 14.51 7.72 15.58
C ASP A 243 13.53 6.62 15.16
N GLY A 244 13.05 6.69 13.92
CA GLY A 244 11.95 5.86 13.42
C GLY A 244 10.55 6.46 13.59
N ASN A 245 10.44 7.72 14.04
CA ASN A 245 9.17 8.45 14.27
C ASN A 245 8.26 7.80 15.32
N ALA A 246 8.83 7.00 16.22
CA ALA A 246 8.08 6.41 17.33
C ALA A 246 7.94 7.43 18.46
N SER A 247 6.70 7.62 18.93
CA SER A 247 6.38 8.50 20.05
C SER A 247 6.73 7.85 21.38
N LEU A 248 7.28 8.64 22.30
CA LEU A 248 7.58 8.26 23.68
C LEU A 248 6.74 9.15 24.63
N PRO A 249 5.45 8.82 24.84
CA PRO A 249 4.54 9.66 25.62
C PRO A 249 4.85 9.66 27.12
N THR A 250 5.60 8.67 27.59
CA THR A 250 5.99 8.54 29.00
C THR A 250 7.47 8.17 29.15
N LEU A 251 8.11 8.64 30.21
CA LEU A 251 9.47 8.29 30.59
C LEU A 251 9.49 7.62 31.97
N LYS A 252 10.07 6.43 32.06
CA LYS A 252 10.25 5.73 33.35
C LYS A 252 11.59 6.15 33.93
N VAL A 253 11.60 6.83 35.08
CA VAL A 253 12.86 7.21 35.74
C VAL A 253 13.52 5.95 36.32
N ALA A 254 14.71 5.63 35.82
CA ALA A 254 15.50 4.49 36.27
C ALA A 254 16.46 4.88 37.40
N TYR A 255 16.97 6.11 37.35
CA TYR A 255 17.83 6.69 38.37
C TYR A 255 17.68 8.21 38.41
N SER A 256 17.78 8.80 39.60
CA SER A 256 17.92 10.24 39.77
C SER A 256 18.69 10.56 41.05
N ASP A 257 19.46 11.64 41.02
CA ASP A 257 20.09 12.24 42.22
C ASP A 257 19.32 13.47 42.74
N GLY A 258 18.12 13.73 42.17
CA GLY A 258 17.31 14.92 42.42
C GLY A 258 17.65 16.11 41.52
N THR A 259 18.73 16.04 40.73
CA THR A 259 19.12 17.08 39.76
C THR A 259 19.19 16.54 38.33
N LYS A 260 19.70 15.31 38.18
CA LYS A 260 19.86 14.58 36.93
C LYS A 260 18.93 13.38 36.92
N TYR A 261 18.48 13.05 35.72
CA TYR A 261 17.53 11.98 35.47
C TYR A 261 18.07 11.08 34.38
N TYR A 262 18.03 9.78 34.64
CA TYR A 262 18.28 8.72 33.68
C TYR A 262 17.01 7.88 33.56
N PHE A 263 16.64 7.52 32.34
CA PHE A 263 15.41 6.79 32.06
C PHE A 263 15.69 5.31 31.79
N GLY A 264 14.66 4.46 31.86
CA GLY A 264 14.77 3.02 31.63
C GLY A 264 15.52 2.65 30.35
N GLU A 265 15.40 3.46 29.30
CA GLU A 265 16.25 3.41 28.11
C GLU A 265 17.22 4.59 28.03
N ALA A 266 18.31 4.39 27.29
CA ALA A 266 19.30 5.41 27.00
C ALA A 266 18.73 6.42 26.00
N LEU A 267 18.02 7.41 26.53
CA LEU A 267 17.52 8.52 25.74
C LEU A 267 18.66 9.50 25.50
N ASN A 268 19.09 9.62 24.25
CA ASN A 268 20.31 10.34 23.88
C ASN A 268 20.00 11.42 22.84
N CYS A 269 20.51 12.63 23.06
CA CYS A 269 20.52 13.64 22.03
C CYS A 269 21.57 13.29 20.98
N GLY A 270 21.11 12.93 19.77
CA GLY A 270 21.99 12.54 18.68
C GLY A 270 23.01 13.62 18.32
N ASN A 271 24.02 13.24 17.54
CA ASN A 271 25.06 14.14 17.05
C ASN A 271 24.74 14.71 15.66
N ASP A 272 25.69 15.46 15.12
CA ASP A 272 25.68 15.98 13.75
C ASP A 272 25.36 14.91 12.69
N ARG A 273 25.97 13.71 12.80
CA ARG A 273 25.75 12.59 11.87
C ARG A 273 24.31 12.08 11.89
N ARG A 274 23.60 12.22 13.00
CA ARG A 274 22.17 11.87 13.11
C ARG A 274 21.25 13.08 13.00
N GLY A 275 21.78 14.26 12.64
CA GLY A 275 21.03 15.50 12.54
C GLY A 275 20.45 15.98 13.87
N TYR A 276 21.11 15.68 14.99
CA TYR A 276 20.71 16.04 16.36
C TYR A 276 19.32 15.55 16.79
N LYS A 277 18.87 14.44 16.19
CA LYS A 277 17.62 13.77 16.54
C LYS A 277 17.74 13.08 17.89
N LEU A 278 16.66 13.02 18.66
CA LEU A 278 16.56 12.18 19.84
C LEU A 278 16.63 10.72 19.43
N THR A 279 17.36 9.92 20.18
CA THR A 279 17.65 8.52 19.86
C THR A 279 17.52 7.68 21.10
N LEU A 280 17.16 6.41 20.91
CA LEU A 280 16.91 5.49 22.01
C LEU A 280 17.79 4.25 21.83
N TRP A 281 18.53 3.89 22.88
CA TRP A 281 19.37 2.69 22.93
C TRP A 281 19.07 1.89 24.20
N LYS A 282 19.26 0.56 24.13
CA LYS A 282 18.92 -0.32 25.24
C LYS A 282 20.04 -0.50 26.27
N ASP A 283 21.28 -0.20 25.89
CA ASP A 283 22.49 -0.54 26.64
C ASP A 283 23.22 0.72 27.18
N GLY A 284 22.47 1.72 27.66
CA GLY A 284 23.01 2.99 28.15
C GLY A 284 23.58 2.95 29.56
N ASP A 285 24.66 3.69 29.78
CA ASP A 285 25.27 3.85 31.09
C ASP A 285 24.82 5.19 31.70
N TYR A 286 24.22 5.13 32.89
CA TYR A 286 23.70 6.33 33.57
C TYR A 286 24.81 7.30 33.95
N SER A 287 26.06 6.85 34.08
CA SER A 287 27.22 7.71 34.36
C SER A 287 27.65 8.55 33.16
N VAL A 288 27.17 8.21 31.95
CA VAL A 288 27.51 8.92 30.73
C VAL A 288 26.58 10.12 30.57
N ALA A 289 27.20 11.29 30.41
CA ALA A 289 26.50 12.58 30.36
C ALA A 289 25.44 12.67 29.24
N ASP A 290 25.64 11.96 28.12
CA ASP A 290 24.69 11.98 27.01
C ASP A 290 23.41 11.18 27.24
N ASN A 291 23.33 10.40 28.32
CA ASN A 291 22.11 9.72 28.76
C ASN A 291 21.44 10.41 29.95
N GLN A 292 22.05 11.47 30.49
CA GLN A 292 21.54 12.21 31.64
C GLN A 292 20.79 13.47 31.21
N TRP A 293 19.68 13.73 31.88
CA TRP A 293 18.79 14.85 31.60
C TRP A 293 18.55 15.70 32.83
N THR A 294 18.34 16.99 32.61
CA THR A 294 17.99 17.97 33.65
C THR A 294 16.69 18.66 33.24
N PHE A 295 15.86 18.96 34.25
CA PHE A 295 14.61 19.69 34.10
C PHE A 295 14.77 21.04 34.79
N ALA A 296 14.95 22.10 34.02
CA ALA A 296 15.02 23.45 34.57
C ALA A 296 13.60 24.04 34.57
N PRO A 297 13.07 24.45 35.74
CA PRO A 297 11.72 25.00 35.84
C PRO A 297 11.61 26.30 35.03
N VAL A 298 10.48 26.46 34.35
CA VAL A 298 10.12 27.68 33.63
C VAL A 298 9.00 28.35 34.42
N GLU A 299 9.30 29.51 35.00
CA GLU A 299 8.30 30.34 35.67
C GLU A 299 7.36 30.94 34.62
N VAL A 300 6.13 30.45 34.62
CA VAL A 300 5.09 30.78 33.65
C VAL A 300 3.89 31.35 34.38
N SER A 301 3.59 32.62 34.13
CA SER A 301 2.45 33.31 34.76
C SER A 301 1.16 33.24 33.94
N ASN A 302 1.26 33.06 32.62
CA ASN A 302 0.16 33.18 31.67
C ASN A 302 0.24 32.08 30.61
N ILE A 303 -0.47 30.98 30.87
CA ILE A 303 -0.56 29.83 29.96
C ILE A 303 -1.95 29.76 29.34
N TYR A 304 -1.98 29.64 28.02
CA TYR A 304 -3.20 29.49 27.25
C TYR A 304 -3.21 28.12 26.59
N ASN A 305 -4.02 27.21 27.12
CA ASN A 305 -4.14 25.84 26.62
C ASN A 305 -4.95 25.81 25.32
N VAL A 306 -4.60 24.92 24.41
CA VAL A 306 -5.33 24.71 23.16
C VAL A 306 -6.15 23.44 23.25
N VAL A 307 -7.44 23.58 22.93
CA VAL A 307 -8.39 22.48 22.84
C VAL A 307 -8.94 22.43 21.43
N CYS A 308 -8.75 21.31 20.73
CA CYS A 308 -9.33 21.06 19.42
C CYS A 308 -10.26 19.86 19.49
N ASN A 309 -11.41 19.93 18.81
CA ASN A 309 -12.37 18.82 18.76
C ASN A 309 -12.02 17.73 17.73
N ILE A 310 -10.94 17.89 16.96
CA ILE A 310 -10.41 16.91 15.99
C ILE A 310 -8.89 16.78 16.13
N GLU A 311 -8.34 15.62 15.74
CA GLU A 311 -6.90 15.31 15.87
C GLU A 311 -6.00 16.18 15.00
N ASP A 312 -6.41 16.44 13.75
CA ASP A 312 -5.65 17.26 12.79
C ASP A 312 -5.72 18.77 13.10
N GLY A 313 -6.54 19.16 14.06
CA GLY A 313 -6.76 20.54 14.45
C GLY A 313 -5.55 21.14 15.18
N TYR A 314 -5.18 22.35 14.78
CA TYR A 314 -4.25 23.19 15.53
C TYR A 314 -4.57 24.67 15.32
N VAL A 315 -3.96 25.51 16.14
CA VAL A 315 -4.00 26.97 15.99
C VAL A 315 -2.58 27.53 15.92
N THR A 316 -2.41 28.60 15.16
CA THR A 316 -1.18 29.38 15.08
C THR A 316 -1.38 30.72 15.78
N TYR A 317 -0.44 31.10 16.64
CA TYR A 317 -0.37 32.46 17.17
C TYR A 317 0.39 33.35 16.19
N ASN A 318 -0.31 34.32 15.60
CA ASN A 318 0.13 35.03 14.40
C ASN A 318 1.41 35.85 14.62
N ALA A 319 1.58 36.43 15.82
CA ALA A 319 2.71 37.30 16.12
C ALA A 319 4.07 36.57 16.11
N THR A 320 4.11 35.31 16.53
CA THR A 320 5.35 34.52 16.66
C THR A 320 5.41 33.32 15.73
N SER A 321 4.31 33.02 15.01
CA SER A 321 4.14 31.81 14.21
C SER A 321 4.22 30.50 15.00
N GLU A 322 4.15 30.57 16.33
CA GLU A 322 4.06 29.38 17.18
C GLU A 322 2.74 28.65 16.92
N LYS A 323 2.78 27.32 17.05
CA LYS A 323 1.62 26.46 16.78
C LYS A 323 1.34 25.58 17.98
N ALA A 324 0.08 25.24 18.21
CA ALA A 324 -0.30 24.27 19.22
C ALA A 324 -1.52 23.45 18.79
N LYS A 325 -1.42 22.15 18.99
CA LYS A 325 -2.49 21.16 18.79
C LYS A 325 -3.33 21.01 20.05
N ASN A 326 -4.34 20.16 19.99
CA ASN A 326 -5.08 19.73 21.17
C ASN A 326 -4.13 19.27 22.30
N GLY A 327 -4.30 19.82 23.51
CA GLY A 327 -3.44 19.55 24.66
C GLY A 327 -2.11 20.32 24.68
N GLY A 328 -1.84 21.13 23.65
CA GLY A 328 -0.74 22.10 23.65
C GLY A 328 -1.09 23.39 24.38
N PHE A 329 -0.14 24.33 24.40
CA PHE A 329 -0.30 25.62 25.05
C PHE A 329 0.61 26.71 24.45
N PHE A 330 0.25 27.96 24.71
CA PHE A 330 1.11 29.13 24.49
C PHE A 330 1.48 29.78 25.82
N ILE A 331 2.66 30.41 25.85
CA ILE A 331 3.12 31.23 26.97
C ILE A 331 3.12 32.67 26.48
N LEU A 332 2.16 33.47 26.95
CA LEU A 332 1.90 34.81 26.43
C LEU A 332 1.98 35.87 27.52
N SER A 333 2.50 37.05 27.22
CA SER A 333 2.57 38.15 28.21
C SER A 333 1.20 38.72 28.58
N SER A 334 0.19 38.54 27.72
CA SER A 334 -1.19 38.99 27.91
C SER A 334 -2.17 38.02 27.25
N ALA A 335 -3.46 38.17 27.56
CA ALA A 335 -4.52 37.38 26.93
C ALA A 335 -4.58 37.61 25.42
N PRO A 336 -4.57 36.55 24.59
CA PRO A 336 -4.69 36.68 23.14
C PRO A 336 -6.13 37.07 22.77
N GLN A 337 -6.26 37.84 21.70
CA GLN A 337 -7.54 38.05 21.03
C GLN A 337 -7.75 36.96 19.97
N VAL A 338 -9.01 36.71 19.61
CA VAL A 338 -9.34 35.76 18.51
C VAL A 338 -8.63 36.15 17.21
N ALA A 339 -8.47 37.46 16.94
CA ALA A 339 -7.77 37.96 15.75
C ALA A 339 -6.25 37.66 15.75
N ASP A 340 -5.66 37.35 16.91
CA ASP A 340 -4.24 36.99 17.02
C ASP A 340 -4.00 35.51 16.65
N LEU A 341 -5.07 34.76 16.39
CA LEU A 341 -5.06 33.31 16.27
C LEU A 341 -5.60 32.88 14.90
N THR A 342 -4.90 31.97 14.23
CA THR A 342 -5.34 31.37 12.97
C THR A 342 -5.47 29.86 13.14
N ALA A 343 -6.71 29.35 13.04
CA ALA A 343 -6.93 27.90 12.99
C ALA A 343 -6.41 27.30 11.70
N ALA A 344 -5.92 26.06 11.77
CA ALA A 344 -5.52 25.31 10.59
C ALA A 344 -6.70 25.10 9.63
N THR A 345 -6.44 25.12 8.32
CA THR A 345 -7.44 24.67 7.35
C THR A 345 -7.48 23.16 7.33
N VAL A 346 -8.67 22.58 7.51
CA VAL A 346 -8.90 21.13 7.43
C VAL A 346 -9.97 20.88 6.36
N GLU A 347 -9.69 19.95 5.45
CA GLU A 347 -10.57 19.59 4.33
C GLU A 347 -11.97 19.23 4.83
N TYR A 348 -13.03 19.81 4.24
CA TYR A 348 -14.44 19.68 4.66
C TYR A 348 -14.80 20.25 6.03
N TYR A 349 -13.95 21.03 6.70
CA TYR A 349 -14.29 21.66 7.97
C TYR A 349 -14.16 23.18 7.94
N ASP A 350 -15.13 23.84 8.57
CA ASP A 350 -15.05 25.24 8.95
C ASP A 350 -14.51 25.33 10.38
N ALA A 351 -13.51 26.17 10.59
CA ALA A 351 -12.89 26.34 11.91
C ALA A 351 -13.36 27.65 12.56
N ALA A 352 -13.72 27.56 13.84
CA ALA A 352 -14.02 28.70 14.70
C ALA A 352 -13.11 28.70 15.92
N VAL A 353 -12.50 29.85 16.22
CA VAL A 353 -11.64 30.03 17.40
C VAL A 353 -12.37 30.89 18.43
N THR A 354 -12.35 30.45 19.68
CA THR A 354 -12.81 31.25 20.83
C THR A 354 -11.76 31.23 21.93
N VAL A 355 -11.74 32.28 22.74
CA VAL A 355 -10.87 32.39 23.92
C VAL A 355 -11.76 32.50 25.16
N ASP A 356 -11.68 31.52 26.05
CA ASP A 356 -12.42 31.47 27.31
C ASP A 356 -11.45 31.29 28.48
N GLY A 357 -11.20 32.38 29.21
CA GLY A 357 -10.14 32.45 30.20
C GLY A 357 -8.78 32.06 29.61
N ASN A 358 -8.21 30.98 30.13
CA ASN A 358 -6.91 30.44 29.70
C ASN A 358 -7.04 29.30 28.67
N ASN A 359 -8.19 29.16 28.01
CA ASN A 359 -8.40 28.15 26.98
C ASN A 359 -8.67 28.81 25.63
N ILE A 360 -7.92 28.38 24.62
CA ILE A 360 -8.15 28.64 23.21
C ILE A 360 -8.86 27.42 22.63
N ASN A 361 -10.16 27.55 22.39
CA ASN A 361 -10.97 26.46 21.83
C ASN A 361 -11.07 26.63 20.32
N VAL A 362 -10.67 25.59 19.59
CA VAL A 362 -10.79 25.50 18.13
C VAL A 362 -11.85 24.45 17.80
N THR A 363 -12.98 24.92 17.30
CA THR A 363 -14.10 24.05 16.91
C THR A 363 -14.13 23.92 15.39
N TYR A 364 -13.93 22.69 14.92
CA TYR A 364 -14.09 22.31 13.52
C TYR A 364 -15.50 21.75 13.31
N THR A 365 -16.26 22.39 12.42
CA THR A 365 -17.61 21.97 12.02
C THR A 365 -17.56 21.41 10.61
N CYS A 366 -17.98 20.15 10.42
CA CYS A 366 -17.94 19.53 9.10
C CYS A 366 -19.00 20.15 8.17
N ARG A 367 -18.59 20.52 6.95
CA ARG A 367 -19.46 20.81 5.81
C ARG A 367 -19.99 19.51 5.22
N LEU A 368 -20.87 18.85 5.98
CA LEU A 368 -21.33 17.48 5.71
C LEU A 368 -21.96 17.31 4.33
N GLU A 369 -22.76 18.26 3.88
CA GLU A 369 -23.44 18.16 2.58
C GLU A 369 -22.45 18.23 1.40
N GLU A 370 -21.40 19.03 1.51
CA GLU A 370 -20.30 19.10 0.52
C GLU A 370 -19.55 17.76 0.48
N LEU A 371 -19.17 17.22 1.64
CA LEU A 371 -18.52 15.92 1.76
C LEU A 371 -19.37 14.79 1.14
N LYS A 372 -20.68 14.78 1.41
CA LYS A 372 -21.62 13.80 0.85
C LYS A 372 -21.70 13.91 -0.67
N GLN A 373 -21.81 15.13 -1.19
CA GLN A 373 -21.89 15.35 -2.62
C GLN A 373 -20.64 14.82 -3.33
N ASP A 374 -19.45 15.19 -2.86
CA ASP A 374 -18.17 14.72 -3.43
C ASP A 374 -18.02 13.20 -3.34
N ALA A 375 -18.44 12.60 -2.23
CA ALA A 375 -18.43 11.15 -2.05
C ALA A 375 -19.37 10.44 -3.04
N LYS A 376 -20.57 10.96 -3.27
CA LYS A 376 -21.53 10.42 -4.25
C LYS A 376 -21.02 10.57 -5.68
N GLU A 377 -20.43 11.71 -6.02
CA GLU A 377 -19.82 11.94 -7.33
C GLU A 377 -18.66 10.98 -7.60
N ALA A 378 -17.85 10.70 -6.58
CA ALA A 378 -16.77 9.71 -6.69
C ALA A 378 -17.31 8.29 -6.83
N LEU A 379 -18.36 7.91 -6.09
CA LEU A 379 -19.04 6.62 -6.24
C LEU A 379 -19.62 6.43 -7.65
N ALA A 380 -20.12 7.49 -8.28
CA ALA A 380 -20.65 7.44 -9.63
C ALA A 380 -19.56 7.15 -10.69
N LYS A 381 -18.27 7.33 -10.37
CA LYS A 381 -17.17 6.97 -11.29
C LYS A 381 -16.98 5.47 -11.34
N THR A 382 -17.08 4.91 -12.54
CA THR A 382 -16.90 3.47 -12.84
C THR A 382 -15.99 3.31 -14.04
N GLY A 383 -15.59 2.07 -14.34
CA GLY A 383 -14.71 1.77 -15.47
C GLY A 383 -13.24 1.68 -15.05
N VAL A 384 -12.39 1.53 -16.05
CA VAL A 384 -10.95 1.32 -15.88
C VAL A 384 -10.31 2.44 -15.05
N GLY A 385 -9.51 2.06 -14.05
CA GLY A 385 -8.83 2.96 -13.11
C GLY A 385 -9.60 3.25 -11.82
N TYR A 386 -10.89 2.91 -11.74
CA TYR A 386 -11.70 3.10 -10.54
C TYR A 386 -11.93 1.79 -9.78
N PRO A 387 -12.24 1.83 -8.47
CA PRO A 387 -12.58 0.64 -7.70
C PRO A 387 -13.71 -0.15 -8.37
N THR A 388 -13.56 -1.47 -8.49
CA THR A 388 -14.57 -2.36 -9.08
C THR A 388 -15.89 -2.33 -8.32
N ALA A 389 -16.97 -2.82 -8.93
CA ALA A 389 -18.29 -2.88 -8.29
C ALA A 389 -18.30 -3.66 -6.96
N THR A 390 -17.41 -4.65 -6.83
CA THR A 390 -17.28 -5.50 -5.65
C THR A 390 -16.16 -5.08 -4.70
N ALA A 391 -15.46 -3.97 -4.98
CA ALA A 391 -14.36 -3.50 -4.13
C ALA A 391 -14.85 -3.20 -2.71
N ALA A 392 -14.08 -3.60 -1.70
CA ALA A 392 -14.45 -3.43 -0.30
C ALA A 392 -14.61 -1.93 0.05
N THR A 393 -13.71 -1.09 -0.46
CA THR A 393 -13.76 0.37 -0.23
C THR A 393 -14.96 1.04 -0.90
N ARG A 394 -15.39 0.57 -2.09
CA ARG A 394 -16.61 1.05 -2.74
C ARG A 394 -17.85 0.73 -1.91
N THR A 395 -17.94 -0.52 -1.46
CA THR A 395 -19.05 -1.00 -0.62
C THR A 395 -19.09 -0.23 0.71
N ALA A 396 -17.93 -0.04 1.35
CA ALA A 396 -17.82 0.71 2.60
C ALA A 396 -18.32 2.16 2.45
N LEU A 397 -17.90 2.86 1.38
CA LEU A 397 -18.34 4.23 1.12
C LEU A 397 -19.85 4.29 0.83
N ALA A 398 -20.37 3.40 -0.03
CA ALA A 398 -21.79 3.34 -0.35
C ALA A 398 -22.68 3.11 0.88
N ASN A 399 -22.22 2.33 1.86
CA ASN A 399 -22.96 2.04 3.09
C ASN A 399 -23.06 3.25 4.03
N VAL A 400 -22.07 4.15 4.04
CA VAL A 400 -22.00 5.25 5.01
C VAL A 400 -22.40 6.60 4.42
N VAL A 401 -22.32 6.79 3.10
CA VAL A 401 -22.44 8.10 2.43
C VAL A 401 -23.77 8.81 2.67
N GLU A 402 -24.85 8.07 2.96
CA GLU A 402 -26.16 8.68 3.28
C GLU A 402 -26.32 9.02 4.78
N GLY A 403 -25.41 8.56 5.63
CA GLY A 403 -25.44 8.75 7.09
C GLY A 403 -25.14 10.18 7.56
N THR A 404 -25.04 10.37 8.88
CA THR A 404 -24.74 11.69 9.49
C THR A 404 -23.39 11.74 10.19
N ASP A 405 -22.65 10.62 10.24
CA ASP A 405 -21.32 10.53 10.83
C ASP A 405 -20.26 11.01 9.83
N ALA A 406 -19.89 12.29 9.93
CA ALA A 406 -18.90 12.92 9.07
C ALA A 406 -17.53 12.20 9.08
N SER A 407 -17.10 11.71 10.23
CA SER A 407 -15.81 11.01 10.38
C SER A 407 -15.83 9.67 9.65
N ALA A 408 -16.93 8.91 9.78
CA ALA A 408 -17.10 7.65 9.06
C ALA A 408 -17.13 7.87 7.53
N ILE A 409 -17.86 8.89 7.07
CA ILE A 409 -17.94 9.22 5.64
C ILE A 409 -16.58 9.65 5.10
N LEU A 410 -15.89 10.58 5.77
CA LEU A 410 -14.59 11.07 5.32
C LEU A 410 -13.53 9.96 5.26
N ASN A 411 -13.51 9.07 6.25
CA ASN A 411 -12.58 7.94 6.27
C ASN A 411 -12.84 6.95 5.14
N ALA A 412 -14.11 6.57 4.92
CA ALA A 412 -14.48 5.69 3.82
C ALA A 412 -14.20 6.34 2.45
N PHE A 413 -14.44 7.65 2.34
CA PHE A 413 -14.20 8.40 1.12
C PHE A 413 -12.71 8.50 0.77
N LYS A 414 -11.86 8.80 1.75
CA LYS A 414 -10.39 8.76 1.60
C LYS A 414 -9.93 7.36 1.17
N ALA A 415 -10.37 6.32 1.87
CA ALA A 415 -10.02 4.93 1.53
C ALA A 415 -10.43 4.54 0.10
N PHE A 416 -11.62 4.97 -0.35
CA PHE A 416 -12.08 4.77 -1.73
C PHE A 416 -11.18 5.48 -2.76
N LYS A 417 -10.85 6.76 -2.53
CA LYS A 417 -9.99 7.55 -3.44
C LYS A 417 -8.54 7.05 -3.48
N THR A 418 -8.06 6.39 -2.43
CA THR A 418 -6.70 5.85 -2.36
C THR A 418 -6.60 4.39 -2.71
N ASN A 419 -7.70 3.68 -3.02
CA ASN A 419 -7.64 2.27 -3.41
C ASN A 419 -6.88 2.09 -4.73
N LYS A 420 -5.88 1.20 -4.73
CA LYS A 420 -5.06 0.85 -5.89
C LYS A 420 -5.08 -0.64 -6.24
N ASP A 421 -5.68 -1.47 -5.39
CA ASP A 421 -5.60 -2.93 -5.49
C ASP A 421 -6.84 -3.53 -6.17
N GLU A 422 -8.03 -3.04 -5.81
CA GLU A 422 -9.31 -3.57 -6.31
C GLU A 422 -9.90 -2.68 -7.42
N ILE A 423 -9.05 -2.15 -8.30
CA ILE A 423 -9.47 -1.30 -9.41
C ILE A 423 -9.75 -2.10 -10.69
N GLN A 424 -10.64 -1.59 -11.53
CA GLN A 424 -10.87 -2.19 -12.84
C GLN A 424 -9.66 -1.91 -13.75
N MET A 425 -9.11 -2.98 -14.33
CA MET A 425 -8.02 -2.92 -15.31
C MET A 425 -8.58 -3.05 -16.74
N PRO A 426 -7.84 -2.67 -17.80
CA PRO A 426 -8.26 -2.94 -19.16
C PRO A 426 -8.60 -4.42 -19.35
N GLU A 427 -9.73 -4.71 -19.98
CA GLU A 427 -10.19 -6.08 -20.25
C GLU A 427 -9.89 -6.52 -21.68
N ASP A 428 -9.75 -7.84 -21.84
CA ASP A 428 -9.46 -8.49 -23.11
C ASP A 428 -10.58 -8.26 -24.14
N GLY A 429 -10.20 -7.90 -25.37
CA GLY A 429 -11.11 -7.66 -26.49
C GLY A 429 -11.92 -6.36 -26.45
N LYS A 430 -11.85 -5.59 -25.36
CA LYS A 430 -12.44 -4.25 -25.28
C LYS A 430 -11.57 -3.21 -25.97
N ALA A 431 -12.18 -2.10 -26.37
CA ALA A 431 -11.48 -0.99 -27.01
C ALA A 431 -11.51 0.26 -26.15
N TYR A 432 -10.43 1.05 -26.21
CA TYR A 432 -10.24 2.21 -25.35
C TYR A 432 -9.73 3.42 -26.11
N VAL A 433 -10.10 4.60 -25.63
CA VAL A 433 -9.39 5.84 -25.89
C VAL A 433 -8.50 6.15 -24.69
N ILE A 434 -7.20 6.24 -24.95
CA ILE A 434 -6.19 6.47 -23.92
C ILE A 434 -5.93 7.97 -23.84
N THR A 435 -6.23 8.59 -22.70
CA THR A 435 -6.14 10.06 -22.51
C THR A 435 -5.23 10.41 -21.34
N ASN A 436 -4.21 11.22 -21.58
CA ASN A 436 -3.34 11.79 -20.56
C ASN A 436 -4.02 12.96 -19.84
N ILE A 437 -3.85 13.04 -18.53
CA ILE A 437 -4.42 14.05 -17.64
C ILE A 437 -3.30 14.89 -17.02
N HIS A 438 -3.39 16.22 -17.08
CA HIS A 438 -2.35 17.13 -16.55
C HIS A 438 -2.77 17.86 -15.27
N LYS A 439 -1.80 18.11 -14.40
CA LYS A 439 -1.99 18.79 -13.09
C LYS A 439 -2.54 20.20 -13.21
N ALA A 440 -2.03 20.98 -14.16
CA ALA A 440 -2.48 22.36 -14.40
C ALA A 440 -3.84 22.46 -15.13
N GLY A 441 -4.51 21.32 -15.34
CA GLY A 441 -5.68 21.21 -16.22
C GLY A 441 -5.28 20.91 -17.66
N GLY A 442 -6.26 20.43 -18.43
CA GLY A 442 -6.07 19.96 -19.81
C GLY A 442 -5.92 18.44 -19.91
N LYS A 443 -6.45 17.90 -21.00
CA LYS A 443 -6.44 16.48 -21.32
C LYS A 443 -5.94 16.29 -22.74
N ARG A 444 -5.23 15.19 -23.00
CA ARG A 444 -4.76 14.87 -24.35
C ARG A 444 -4.98 13.41 -24.68
N TYR A 445 -5.71 13.10 -25.74
CA TYR A 445 -5.92 11.72 -26.17
C TYR A 445 -4.83 11.27 -27.14
N MET A 446 -4.48 9.99 -27.06
CA MET A 446 -3.54 9.36 -27.98
C MET A 446 -4.24 9.07 -29.30
N LYS A 447 -3.62 9.47 -30.41
CA LYS A 447 -4.12 9.26 -31.77
C LYS A 447 -3.03 8.66 -32.65
N TYR A 448 -3.38 7.63 -33.42
CA TYR A 448 -2.53 7.12 -34.48
C TYR A 448 -2.41 8.12 -35.65
N GLN A 449 -1.20 8.26 -36.17
CA GLN A 449 -0.92 8.90 -37.46
C GLN A 449 0.18 8.13 -38.19
N ALA A 450 0.22 8.25 -39.52
CA ALA A 450 1.18 7.52 -40.37
C ALA A 450 2.65 7.90 -40.10
N ASP A 451 2.90 9.09 -39.54
CA ASP A 451 4.21 9.60 -39.13
C ASP A 451 4.48 9.40 -37.62
N GLY A 452 3.51 8.91 -36.84
CA GLY A 452 3.69 8.51 -35.45
C GLY A 452 2.49 8.80 -34.54
N THR A 453 2.41 8.12 -33.40
CA THR A 453 1.36 8.36 -32.39
C THR A 453 1.47 9.75 -31.78
N SER A 454 0.38 10.51 -31.71
CA SER A 454 0.38 11.89 -31.22
C SER A 454 -0.55 12.07 -30.02
N MET A 455 -0.24 13.05 -29.15
CA MET A 455 -1.10 13.43 -28.03
C MET A 455 -1.87 14.71 -28.36
N VAL A 456 -3.13 14.54 -28.76
CA VAL A 456 -3.99 15.61 -29.26
C VAL A 456 -4.80 16.19 -28.11
N ALA A 457 -4.93 17.52 -28.03
CA ALA A 457 -5.79 18.18 -27.05
C ALA A 457 -7.22 17.65 -27.14
N ARG A 458 -7.80 17.31 -25.99
CA ARG A 458 -9.13 16.71 -25.90
C ARG A 458 -10.17 17.78 -25.56
N ASP A 459 -11.21 17.84 -26.38
CA ASP A 459 -12.49 18.50 -26.10
C ASP A 459 -13.53 17.40 -25.84
N ASP A 460 -14.10 17.37 -24.63
CA ASP A 460 -15.05 16.33 -24.23
C ASP A 460 -16.38 16.42 -25.01
N ALA A 461 -16.66 17.54 -25.70
CA ALA A 461 -17.83 17.70 -26.55
C ALA A 461 -17.63 17.18 -27.99
N ALA A 462 -16.39 16.92 -28.40
CA ALA A 462 -16.06 16.50 -29.77
C ALA A 462 -16.12 14.97 -29.92
N GLU A 463 -16.61 14.52 -31.08
CA GLU A 463 -16.54 13.10 -31.44
C GLU A 463 -15.07 12.67 -31.65
N LEU A 464 -14.69 11.55 -31.03
CA LEU A 464 -13.32 11.04 -31.10
C LEU A 464 -13.11 10.29 -32.41
N PRO A 465 -12.00 10.54 -33.13
CA PRO A 465 -11.71 9.86 -34.37
C PRO A 465 -11.36 8.38 -34.12
N ILE A 466 -11.67 7.49 -35.06
CA ILE A 466 -11.41 6.04 -34.91
C ILE A 466 -9.91 5.72 -34.77
N GLU A 467 -9.03 6.62 -35.21
CA GLU A 467 -7.58 6.55 -35.01
C GLU A 467 -7.15 6.72 -33.54
N ALA A 468 -8.05 7.14 -32.64
CA ALA A 468 -7.83 7.19 -31.21
C ALA A 468 -8.19 5.87 -30.48
N THR A 469 -8.76 4.91 -31.21
CA THR A 469 -9.26 3.65 -30.64
C THR A 469 -8.17 2.57 -30.61
N TYR A 470 -7.95 2.00 -29.43
CA TYR A 470 -7.01 0.91 -29.18
C TYR A 470 -7.73 -0.31 -28.61
N ILE A 471 -7.67 -1.43 -29.33
CA ILE A 471 -8.24 -2.72 -28.94
C ILE A 471 -7.23 -3.42 -28.05
N CYS A 472 -7.67 -3.76 -26.84
CA CYS A 472 -6.85 -4.42 -25.82
C CYS A 472 -6.85 -5.93 -26.03
N HIS A 473 -5.68 -6.54 -25.88
CA HIS A 473 -5.52 -7.97 -25.69
C HIS A 473 -4.66 -8.23 -24.45
N LYS A 474 -5.10 -9.14 -23.56
CA LYS A 474 -4.36 -9.48 -22.34
C LYS A 474 -3.48 -10.71 -22.57
N VAL A 475 -2.17 -10.54 -22.38
CA VAL A 475 -1.16 -11.59 -22.63
C VAL A 475 -0.29 -11.73 -21.40
N ASP A 476 -0.30 -12.89 -20.74
CA ASP A 476 0.54 -13.20 -19.58
C ASP A 476 0.56 -12.12 -18.47
N GLY A 477 -0.62 -11.54 -18.19
CA GLY A 477 -0.76 -10.47 -17.19
C GLY A 477 -0.32 -9.07 -17.65
N LYS A 478 0.13 -8.94 -18.90
CA LYS A 478 0.40 -7.68 -19.60
C LYS A 478 -0.69 -7.37 -20.62
N TYR A 479 -0.52 -6.25 -21.33
CA TYR A 479 -1.50 -5.71 -22.26
C TYR A 479 -0.87 -5.41 -23.61
N VAL A 480 -1.57 -5.78 -24.68
CA VAL A 480 -1.25 -5.45 -26.06
C VAL A 480 -2.35 -4.55 -26.58
N PHE A 481 -2.00 -3.49 -27.30
CA PHE A 481 -2.95 -2.53 -27.85
C PHE A 481 -2.78 -2.43 -29.35
N ALA A 482 -3.76 -2.89 -30.13
CA ALA A 482 -3.78 -2.69 -31.58
C ALA A 482 -4.74 -1.56 -31.94
N ASN A 483 -4.46 -0.80 -33.00
CA ASN A 483 -5.34 0.27 -33.46
C ASN A 483 -6.06 -0.07 -34.77
N ASN A 484 -7.00 0.79 -35.14
CA ASN A 484 -7.82 0.63 -36.34
C ASN A 484 -7.03 0.71 -37.67
N SER A 485 -5.76 1.08 -37.65
CA SER A 485 -4.88 1.04 -38.83
C SER A 485 -4.08 -0.26 -38.95
N GLY A 486 -4.31 -1.23 -38.06
CA GLY A 486 -3.67 -2.54 -38.13
C GLY A 486 -2.29 -2.59 -37.48
N THR A 487 -1.95 -1.58 -36.69
CA THR A 487 -0.64 -1.46 -36.04
C THR A 487 -0.76 -1.73 -34.54
N TYR A 488 0.34 -2.18 -33.95
CA TYR A 488 0.46 -2.47 -32.52
C TYR A 488 1.19 -1.32 -31.84
N LEU A 489 0.65 -0.80 -30.75
CA LEU A 489 1.24 0.27 -29.97
C LEU A 489 2.62 -0.17 -29.45
N THR A 490 3.62 0.70 -29.53
CA THR A 490 4.90 0.57 -28.81
C THR A 490 5.06 1.76 -27.90
N TRP A 491 6.01 1.73 -26.97
CA TRP A 491 6.36 2.94 -26.23
C TRP A 491 6.99 4.00 -27.15
N ARG A 492 6.83 5.29 -26.81
CA ARG A 492 7.41 6.42 -27.56
C ARG A 492 8.07 7.43 -26.61
N GLY A 493 9.33 7.76 -26.90
CA GLY A 493 10.14 8.75 -26.20
C GLY A 493 10.29 10.07 -26.96
N ASN A 494 11.32 10.86 -26.63
CA ASN A 494 11.55 12.19 -27.20
C ASN A 494 12.60 12.23 -28.33
N ALA A 495 13.29 11.12 -28.59
CA ALA A 495 14.31 10.98 -29.63
C ALA A 495 14.00 9.80 -30.57
N THR A 496 14.50 9.85 -31.81
CA THR A 496 14.21 8.84 -32.86
C THR A 496 14.67 7.44 -32.51
N ASP A 497 15.73 7.30 -31.70
CA ASP A 497 16.36 6.05 -31.29
C ASP A 497 15.89 5.56 -29.90
N ASP A 498 14.89 6.20 -29.30
CA ASP A 498 14.41 5.84 -27.97
C ASP A 498 13.65 4.50 -27.93
N CYS A 499 13.08 4.09 -29.06
CA CYS A 499 12.33 2.87 -29.23
C CYS A 499 12.41 2.37 -30.67
N THR A 500 11.85 1.19 -30.92
CA THR A 500 11.75 0.58 -32.25
C THR A 500 10.95 1.44 -33.26
N ASN A 501 11.09 1.11 -34.54
CA ASN A 501 10.40 1.76 -35.67
C ASN A 501 10.55 3.30 -35.67
N ASP A 502 11.79 3.78 -35.55
CA ASP A 502 12.15 5.20 -35.55
C ASP A 502 11.36 6.02 -34.51
N ASN A 503 11.01 5.40 -33.38
CA ASN A 503 10.21 6.00 -32.31
C ASN A 503 8.86 6.56 -32.80
N LYS A 504 8.21 5.89 -33.76
CA LYS A 504 6.85 6.24 -34.22
C LYS A 504 5.75 5.89 -33.20
N GLY A 505 6.07 5.10 -32.18
CA GLY A 505 5.11 4.65 -31.15
C GLY A 505 4.17 3.55 -31.61
N TYR A 506 4.47 2.87 -32.72
CA TYR A 506 3.77 1.66 -33.15
C TYR A 506 4.68 0.77 -34.01
N THR A 507 4.27 -0.48 -34.23
CA THR A 507 4.84 -1.42 -35.22
C THR A 507 3.75 -1.97 -36.14
N THR A 508 4.09 -2.37 -37.36
CA THR A 508 3.15 -2.96 -38.34
C THR A 508 2.90 -4.45 -38.11
N SER A 509 3.69 -5.08 -37.25
CA SER A 509 3.55 -6.47 -36.82
C SER A 509 3.80 -6.56 -35.33
N TYR A 510 3.18 -7.55 -34.69
CA TYR A 510 3.41 -7.82 -33.28
C TYR A 510 4.87 -8.23 -33.03
N ASP A 511 5.44 -7.64 -31.99
CA ASP A 511 6.72 -7.94 -31.39
C ASP A 511 6.55 -7.98 -29.86
N ALA A 512 6.76 -9.15 -29.27
CA ALA A 512 6.54 -9.38 -27.84
C ALA A 512 7.40 -8.48 -26.94
N ASP A 513 8.57 -8.05 -27.42
CA ASP A 513 9.48 -7.20 -26.67
C ASP A 513 8.97 -5.75 -26.56
N TYR A 514 8.30 -5.25 -27.60
CA TYR A 514 7.96 -3.82 -27.71
C TYR A 514 6.46 -3.52 -27.63
N ASN A 515 5.59 -4.51 -27.89
CA ASN A 515 4.14 -4.32 -27.89
C ASN A 515 3.44 -4.80 -26.60
N THR A 516 4.20 -5.29 -25.61
CA THR A 516 3.64 -5.72 -24.32
C THR A 516 3.83 -4.64 -23.25
N PHE A 517 2.70 -4.15 -22.72
CA PHE A 517 2.65 -3.06 -21.75
C PHE A 517 2.42 -3.58 -20.34
N THR A 518 3.17 -3.00 -19.41
CA THR A 518 2.82 -2.98 -18.00
C THR A 518 1.83 -1.84 -17.78
N VAL A 519 0.72 -2.14 -17.12
CA VAL A 519 -0.29 -1.15 -16.72
C VAL A 519 -0.49 -1.28 -15.21
N ALA A 520 -0.47 -0.16 -14.50
CA ALA A 520 -0.60 -0.09 -13.05
C ALA A 520 -1.46 1.10 -12.62
N ALA A 521 -1.98 1.08 -11.39
CA ALA A 521 -2.68 2.22 -10.82
C ALA A 521 -1.74 3.44 -10.73
N ASN A 522 -2.18 4.62 -11.17
CA ASN A 522 -1.40 5.83 -10.98
C ASN A 522 -1.48 6.25 -9.50
N PRO A 523 -0.35 6.52 -8.80
CA PRO A 523 -0.38 6.86 -7.39
C PRO A 523 -0.89 8.28 -7.12
N ASN A 524 -0.77 9.19 -8.10
CA ASN A 524 -1.00 10.62 -7.91
C ASN A 524 -2.42 11.07 -8.28
N VAL A 525 -3.10 10.36 -9.17
CA VAL A 525 -4.41 10.76 -9.69
C VAL A 525 -5.42 9.63 -9.58
N PHE A 526 -6.51 9.88 -8.85
CA PHE A 526 -7.62 8.94 -8.70
C PHE A 526 -8.28 8.67 -10.07
N GLY A 527 -8.59 7.41 -10.37
CA GLY A 527 -9.18 7.01 -11.65
C GLY A 527 -8.21 6.90 -12.83
N CYS A 528 -6.92 7.19 -12.62
CA CYS A 528 -5.90 7.09 -13.66
C CYS A 528 -5.00 5.87 -13.47
N LEU A 529 -4.47 5.40 -14.60
CA LEU A 529 -3.46 4.37 -14.70
C LEU A 529 -2.15 4.97 -15.24
N SER A 530 -1.06 4.31 -14.91
CA SER A 530 0.24 4.49 -15.57
C SER A 530 0.48 3.27 -16.45
N PHE A 531 1.01 3.48 -17.66
CA PHE A 531 1.32 2.38 -18.54
C PHE A 531 2.60 2.62 -19.33
N GLY A 532 3.34 1.55 -19.62
CA GLY A 532 4.68 1.63 -20.17
C GLY A 532 5.16 0.31 -20.73
N ALA A 533 6.19 0.36 -21.56
CA ALA A 533 6.79 -0.81 -22.21
C ALA A 533 8.31 -0.65 -22.31
N LYS A 534 8.94 -1.58 -23.03
CA LYS A 534 10.37 -1.59 -23.31
C LYS A 534 10.82 -0.37 -24.11
N ARG A 535 12.03 0.09 -23.81
CA ARG A 535 12.79 1.10 -24.54
C ARG A 535 13.94 0.44 -25.29
N ASP A 536 14.32 1.00 -26.43
CA ASP A 536 15.50 0.55 -27.17
C ASP A 536 16.75 1.31 -26.72
N HIS A 537 17.04 1.26 -25.40
CA HIS A 537 18.15 2.02 -24.80
C HIS A 537 18.80 1.26 -23.64
N TYR A 538 20.12 1.42 -23.49
CA TYR A 538 20.94 0.61 -22.57
C TYR A 538 20.82 0.99 -21.09
N THR A 539 20.57 2.25 -20.75
CA THR A 539 20.56 2.72 -19.33
C THR A 539 19.24 2.51 -18.61
N HIS A 540 18.12 2.61 -19.33
CA HIS A 540 16.77 2.36 -18.82
C HIS A 540 16.03 1.59 -19.89
N THR A 541 15.83 0.30 -19.65
CA THR A 541 15.24 -0.63 -20.62
C THR A 541 13.72 -0.53 -20.70
N GLN A 542 13.08 0.25 -19.83
CA GLN A 542 11.63 0.43 -19.74
C GLN A 542 11.27 1.84 -19.25
N SER A 543 10.10 2.35 -19.65
CA SER A 543 9.54 3.62 -19.14
C SER A 543 8.02 3.63 -19.21
N TYR A 544 7.39 4.32 -18.26
CA TYR A 544 6.01 4.74 -18.44
C TYR A 544 5.95 5.76 -19.59
N TYR A 545 4.79 5.85 -20.23
CA TYR A 545 4.49 6.99 -21.08
C TYR A 545 4.48 8.25 -20.23
N ILE A 546 5.23 9.27 -20.66
CA ILE A 546 5.28 10.58 -20.03
C ILE A 546 4.99 11.61 -21.11
N VAL A 547 4.00 12.44 -20.85
CA VAL A 547 3.52 13.45 -21.80
C VAL A 547 3.67 14.82 -21.15
N THR A 548 4.22 15.76 -21.92
CA THR A 548 4.28 17.16 -21.49
C THR A 548 2.93 17.85 -21.66
N SER A 549 2.67 18.96 -20.96
CA SER A 549 1.45 19.76 -21.13
C SER A 549 1.17 20.19 -22.59
N THR A 550 2.22 20.28 -23.41
CA THR A 550 2.14 20.59 -24.85
C THR A 550 1.85 19.39 -25.76
N GLY A 551 1.89 18.16 -25.24
CA GLY A 551 1.67 16.92 -25.99
C GLY A 551 2.94 16.24 -26.49
N SER A 552 4.12 16.79 -26.23
CA SER A 552 5.39 16.12 -26.53
C SER A 552 5.63 14.95 -25.57
N PHE A 553 6.24 13.87 -26.06
CA PHE A 553 6.64 12.72 -25.25
C PHE A 553 7.94 12.99 -24.49
N GLN A 554 8.13 12.30 -23.37
CA GLN A 554 9.34 12.32 -22.55
C GLN A 554 9.70 10.89 -22.11
N LYS A 555 10.89 10.74 -21.51
CA LYS A 555 11.41 9.45 -21.09
C LYS A 555 12.00 9.49 -19.68
N ALA A 556 11.82 8.40 -18.96
CA ALA A 556 12.47 8.14 -17.68
C ALA A 556 12.63 6.61 -17.49
N GLY A 557 12.45 6.13 -16.25
CA GLY A 557 12.16 4.73 -15.94
C GLY A 557 10.67 4.52 -15.65
N PHE A 558 10.31 3.44 -14.94
CA PHE A 558 8.98 3.22 -14.36
C PHE A 558 8.76 4.07 -13.09
N ASN A 559 8.95 5.38 -13.21
CA ASN A 559 8.63 6.35 -12.19
C ASN A 559 7.41 7.15 -12.65
N ASP A 560 6.47 7.39 -11.74
CA ASP A 560 5.30 8.22 -12.01
C ASP A 560 5.64 9.71 -11.99
N TYR A 561 5.08 10.45 -12.94
CA TYR A 561 5.19 11.90 -13.03
C TYR A 561 3.81 12.51 -12.98
N TYR A 562 3.65 13.55 -12.16
CA TYR A 562 2.44 14.37 -12.12
C TYR A 562 2.79 15.76 -11.58
N ASP A 563 3.60 16.47 -12.36
CA ASP A 563 4.07 17.83 -12.07
C ASP A 563 3.46 18.83 -13.06
N GLU A 564 3.90 20.10 -13.01
CA GLU A 564 3.36 21.17 -13.87
C GLU A 564 3.66 20.94 -15.35
N ASN A 565 4.75 20.23 -15.66
CA ASN A 565 5.24 20.05 -17.01
C ASN A 565 4.95 18.66 -17.57
N ASN A 566 4.97 17.62 -16.74
CA ASN A 566 4.95 16.21 -17.14
C ASN A 566 3.86 15.41 -16.42
N SER A 567 3.22 14.50 -17.17
CA SER A 567 2.25 13.56 -16.62
C SER A 567 2.42 12.14 -17.18
N SER A 568 2.36 11.16 -16.28
CA SER A 568 2.18 9.73 -16.58
C SER A 568 0.79 9.22 -16.19
N ALA A 569 -0.17 10.12 -15.91
CA ALA A 569 -1.54 9.75 -15.51
C ALA A 569 -2.44 9.64 -16.75
N PHE A 570 -3.00 8.46 -17.00
CA PHE A 570 -3.87 8.18 -18.14
C PHE A 570 -5.22 7.60 -17.73
N THR A 571 -6.30 8.07 -18.33
CA THR A 571 -7.60 7.39 -18.31
C THR A 571 -7.73 6.48 -19.52
N PHE A 572 -8.38 5.33 -19.32
CA PHE A 572 -8.73 4.39 -20.38
C PHE A 572 -10.26 4.39 -20.50
N GLU A 573 -10.77 5.20 -21.42
CA GLU A 573 -12.20 5.31 -21.65
C GLU A 573 -12.65 4.20 -22.60
N GLU A 574 -13.55 3.33 -22.13
CA GLU A 574 -14.11 2.25 -22.96
C GLU A 574 -14.94 2.85 -24.10
N VAL A 575 -14.66 2.42 -25.33
CA VAL A 575 -15.39 2.82 -26.54
C VAL A 575 -15.82 1.59 -27.33
N THR A 576 -16.88 1.71 -28.13
CA THR A 576 -17.35 0.61 -28.97
C THR A 576 -16.45 0.44 -30.18
N TYR A 577 -16.06 -0.81 -30.46
CA TYR A 577 -15.37 -1.20 -31.69
C TYR A 577 -16.03 -2.49 -32.24
N PRO A 578 -16.23 -2.64 -33.56
CA PRO A 578 -16.96 -3.77 -34.12
C PRO A 578 -16.06 -5.01 -34.29
N ASN A 579 -15.60 -5.55 -33.16
CA ASN A 579 -14.86 -6.82 -33.09
C ASN A 579 -15.61 -7.93 -32.33
N THR A 580 -16.77 -7.65 -31.74
CA THR A 580 -17.69 -8.69 -31.26
C THR A 580 -18.66 -9.09 -32.37
N ILE A 581 -18.64 -10.37 -32.72
CA ILE A 581 -19.38 -10.92 -33.85
C ILE A 581 -20.68 -11.54 -33.36
N THR A 582 -21.78 -11.02 -33.90
CA THR A 582 -23.10 -11.66 -33.82
C THR A 582 -23.23 -12.64 -34.98
N PHE A 583 -23.55 -13.90 -34.67
CA PHE A 583 -23.84 -14.92 -35.68
C PHE A 583 -25.33 -14.93 -36.03
N HIS A 584 -25.64 -15.39 -37.24
CA HIS A 584 -27.00 -15.55 -37.73
C HIS A 584 -27.24 -17.00 -38.17
N ASP A 585 -28.49 -17.46 -38.07
CA ASP A 585 -28.87 -18.81 -38.53
C ASP A 585 -28.57 -18.99 -40.01
N ALA A 586 -27.86 -20.07 -40.32
CA ALA A 586 -27.62 -20.52 -41.67
C ALA A 586 -28.78 -21.40 -42.16
N GLN A 587 -29.27 -21.13 -43.37
CA GLN A 587 -30.36 -21.83 -44.02
C GLN A 587 -29.83 -22.57 -45.24
N ASN A 588 -30.20 -23.83 -45.40
CA ASN A 588 -29.86 -24.67 -46.55
C ASN A 588 -28.35 -24.88 -46.80
N ILE A 589 -27.53 -24.82 -45.75
CA ILE A 589 -26.10 -25.17 -45.81
C ILE A 589 -25.84 -26.39 -44.91
N ASN A 590 -25.45 -27.51 -45.50
CA ASN A 590 -25.23 -28.75 -44.74
C ASN A 590 -23.99 -28.64 -43.82
N GLY A 591 -24.19 -28.87 -42.53
CA GLY A 591 -23.13 -28.84 -41.52
C GLY A 591 -22.71 -27.44 -41.05
N VAL A 592 -23.50 -26.41 -41.33
CA VAL A 592 -23.31 -25.05 -40.80
C VAL A 592 -24.59 -24.59 -40.12
N SER A 593 -24.53 -24.34 -38.81
CA SER A 593 -25.69 -23.90 -38.01
C SER A 593 -25.82 -22.39 -38.00
N HIS A 594 -24.72 -21.69 -37.72
CA HIS A 594 -24.69 -20.23 -37.68
C HIS A 594 -23.47 -19.69 -38.43
N ILE A 595 -23.63 -18.49 -39.00
CA ILE A 595 -22.69 -17.90 -39.93
C ILE A 595 -22.61 -16.38 -39.78
N ALA A 596 -21.42 -15.84 -40.03
CA ALA A 596 -21.16 -14.41 -40.08
C ALA A 596 -20.00 -14.10 -41.05
N THR A 597 -19.82 -12.82 -41.37
CA THR A 597 -18.63 -12.33 -42.09
C THR A 597 -17.77 -11.49 -41.15
N PHE A 598 -16.45 -11.55 -41.30
CA PHE A 598 -15.53 -10.72 -40.54
C PHE A 598 -14.31 -10.30 -41.36
N SER A 599 -13.73 -9.17 -40.98
CA SER A 599 -12.37 -8.78 -41.33
C SER A 599 -11.83 -7.79 -40.28
N ALA A 600 -10.51 -7.66 -40.16
CA ALA A 600 -9.90 -6.69 -39.26
C ALA A 600 -8.61 -6.13 -39.87
N PRO A 601 -8.20 -4.91 -39.49
CA PRO A 601 -6.99 -4.29 -40.01
C PRO A 601 -5.71 -4.91 -39.41
N PHE A 602 -5.83 -5.68 -38.33
CA PHE A 602 -4.76 -6.41 -37.65
C PHE A 602 -5.02 -7.93 -37.68
N ALA A 603 -3.96 -8.73 -37.47
CA ALA A 603 -4.11 -10.17 -37.31
C ALA A 603 -4.93 -10.48 -36.05
N THR A 604 -5.83 -11.45 -36.14
CA THR A 604 -6.88 -11.64 -35.13
C THR A 604 -7.02 -13.10 -34.75
N ILE A 605 -7.06 -13.40 -33.46
CA ILE A 605 -7.18 -14.78 -32.94
C ILE A 605 -8.54 -15.35 -33.34
N ILE A 606 -8.56 -16.63 -33.73
CA ILE A 606 -9.79 -17.38 -33.96
C ILE A 606 -10.26 -17.96 -32.61
N PRO A 607 -11.44 -17.55 -32.10
CA PRO A 607 -11.95 -18.09 -30.84
C PRO A 607 -12.21 -19.59 -30.92
N ALA A 608 -12.01 -20.33 -29.83
CA ALA A 608 -12.05 -21.80 -29.80
C ALA A 608 -13.35 -22.43 -30.35
N ASN A 609 -14.49 -21.75 -30.19
CA ASN A 609 -15.81 -22.22 -30.64
C ASN A 609 -16.21 -21.68 -32.03
N VAL A 610 -15.29 -21.04 -32.74
CA VAL A 610 -15.52 -20.44 -34.06
C VAL A 610 -14.61 -21.10 -35.09
N LYS A 611 -15.14 -21.41 -36.26
CA LYS A 611 -14.34 -21.82 -37.43
C LYS A 611 -14.30 -20.68 -38.43
N ALA A 612 -13.13 -20.44 -39.02
CA ALA A 612 -12.95 -19.43 -40.04
C ALA A 612 -12.66 -20.06 -41.41
N TYR A 613 -13.22 -19.48 -42.46
CA TYR A 613 -13.07 -19.94 -43.84
C TYR A 613 -12.78 -18.76 -44.76
N TYR A 614 -11.93 -18.99 -45.76
CA TYR A 614 -11.78 -18.09 -46.90
C TYR A 614 -12.37 -18.72 -48.15
N VAL A 615 -12.61 -17.92 -49.19
CA VAL A 615 -13.09 -18.43 -50.48
C VAL A 615 -11.88 -18.68 -51.37
N SER A 616 -11.54 -19.95 -51.62
CA SER A 616 -10.36 -20.31 -52.43
C SER A 616 -10.64 -20.30 -53.93
N ALA A 617 -11.90 -20.54 -54.32
CA ALA A 617 -12.34 -20.53 -55.71
C ALA A 617 -13.80 -20.11 -55.81
N LYS A 618 -14.17 -19.54 -56.97
CA LYS A 618 -15.54 -19.12 -57.26
C LYS A 618 -15.93 -19.52 -58.69
N GLY A 619 -17.03 -20.26 -58.81
CA GLY A 619 -17.67 -20.67 -60.07
C GLY A 619 -19.19 -20.62 -59.95
N ALA A 620 -19.87 -21.73 -60.23
CA ALA A 620 -21.31 -21.88 -59.91
C ALA A 620 -21.58 -21.85 -58.39
N GLU A 621 -20.62 -22.33 -57.60
CA GLU A 621 -20.58 -22.23 -56.14
C GLU A 621 -19.27 -21.55 -55.71
N ALA A 622 -19.25 -20.99 -54.51
CA ALA A 622 -18.05 -20.51 -53.85
C ALA A 622 -17.47 -21.64 -52.98
N THR A 623 -16.21 -22.01 -53.18
CA THR A 623 -15.53 -23.05 -52.41
C THR A 623 -14.96 -22.46 -51.12
N MET A 624 -15.47 -22.90 -49.97
CA MET A 624 -14.96 -22.50 -48.66
C MET A 624 -13.77 -23.40 -48.28
N THR A 625 -12.65 -22.79 -47.92
CA THR A 625 -11.49 -23.50 -47.38
C THR A 625 -11.27 -23.08 -45.94
N ALA A 626 -11.21 -24.06 -45.04
CA ALA A 626 -11.01 -23.83 -43.61
C ALA A 626 -9.63 -23.20 -43.36
N ILE A 627 -9.56 -22.35 -42.34
CA ILE A 627 -8.33 -21.80 -41.82
C ILE A 627 -7.93 -22.64 -40.61
N ASP A 628 -6.95 -23.53 -40.79
CA ASP A 628 -6.44 -24.43 -39.74
C ASP A 628 -5.29 -23.79 -38.91
N ALA A 629 -5.20 -22.46 -38.92
CA ALA A 629 -4.23 -21.68 -38.14
C ALA A 629 -4.87 -21.13 -36.86
N GLN A 630 -4.07 -20.52 -35.99
CA GLN A 630 -4.58 -19.92 -34.74
C GLN A 630 -5.20 -18.54 -34.96
N ALA A 631 -4.77 -17.82 -36.00
CA ALA A 631 -5.22 -16.45 -36.27
C ALA A 631 -5.55 -16.20 -37.75
N ILE A 632 -6.50 -15.30 -37.98
CA ILE A 632 -6.83 -14.71 -39.27
C ILE A 632 -5.82 -13.59 -39.56
N PRO A 633 -5.18 -13.55 -40.74
CA PRO A 633 -4.27 -12.46 -41.09
C PRO A 633 -4.98 -11.12 -41.22
N ALA A 634 -4.23 -10.04 -40.98
CA ALA A 634 -4.69 -8.68 -41.23
C ALA A 634 -5.23 -8.51 -42.65
N ASN A 635 -6.28 -7.69 -42.82
CA ASN A 635 -6.87 -7.33 -44.11
C ASN A 635 -7.37 -8.54 -44.93
N GLN A 636 -7.80 -9.61 -44.26
CA GLN A 636 -8.46 -10.75 -44.91
C GLN A 636 -9.96 -10.75 -44.60
N GLY A 637 -10.78 -10.90 -45.65
CA GLY A 637 -12.19 -11.21 -45.49
C GLY A 637 -12.37 -12.70 -45.22
N VAL A 638 -13.16 -13.05 -44.22
CA VAL A 638 -13.48 -14.44 -43.87
C VAL A 638 -14.97 -14.64 -43.61
N ILE A 639 -15.40 -15.89 -43.79
CA ILE A 639 -16.65 -16.42 -43.25
C ILE A 639 -16.34 -17.09 -41.93
N LEU A 640 -17.11 -16.74 -40.90
CA LEU A 640 -17.06 -17.37 -39.59
C LEU A 640 -18.29 -18.27 -39.43
N THR A 641 -18.10 -19.46 -38.88
CA THR A 641 -19.20 -20.33 -38.47
C THR A 641 -19.10 -20.68 -36.99
N SER A 642 -20.27 -20.90 -36.38
CA SER A 642 -20.41 -21.31 -34.97
C SER A 642 -21.50 -22.37 -34.86
N GLU A 643 -21.31 -23.33 -33.98
CA GLU A 643 -22.31 -24.36 -33.68
C GLU A 643 -23.38 -23.85 -32.70
N SER A 644 -23.01 -22.97 -31.75
CA SER A 644 -23.93 -22.44 -30.74
C SER A 644 -24.61 -21.13 -31.16
N GLY A 645 -23.98 -20.36 -32.04
CA GLY A 645 -24.44 -19.03 -32.44
C GLY A 645 -24.14 -17.92 -31.41
N ASP A 646 -23.48 -18.26 -30.29
CA ASP A 646 -23.06 -17.28 -29.29
C ASP A 646 -22.13 -16.22 -29.87
N ALA A 647 -22.23 -15.01 -29.36
CA ALA A 647 -21.35 -13.92 -29.79
C ALA A 647 -19.88 -14.24 -29.47
N ALA A 648 -18.99 -13.92 -30.40
CA ALA A 648 -17.56 -14.14 -30.24
C ALA A 648 -16.78 -12.84 -30.40
N THR A 649 -15.93 -12.52 -29.42
CA THR A 649 -15.05 -11.35 -29.50
C THR A 649 -13.74 -11.72 -30.17
N MET A 650 -13.40 -10.97 -31.20
CA MET A 650 -12.22 -11.15 -32.01
C MET A 650 -11.11 -10.23 -31.48
N VAL A 651 -10.00 -10.80 -31.03
CA VAL A 651 -8.92 -10.07 -30.33
C VAL A 651 -7.63 -10.04 -31.15
N PRO A 652 -6.81 -8.97 -31.06
CA PRO A 652 -5.52 -8.90 -31.74
C PRO A 652 -4.63 -10.11 -31.41
N ALA A 653 -4.02 -10.72 -32.43
CA ALA A 653 -3.02 -11.77 -32.23
C ALA A 653 -1.74 -11.19 -31.61
N ALA A 654 -1.15 -11.90 -30.66
CA ALA A 654 0.05 -11.55 -29.91
C ALA A 654 1.03 -12.74 -29.79
N GLY A 655 1.28 -13.40 -30.92
CA GLY A 655 2.21 -14.54 -31.05
C GLY A 655 1.58 -15.74 -31.72
N GLU A 656 0.25 -15.76 -31.84
CA GLU A 656 -0.50 -16.78 -32.57
C GLU A 656 -0.10 -16.80 -34.04
N THR A 657 0.07 -18.00 -34.58
CA THR A 657 0.42 -18.17 -35.99
C THR A 657 -0.78 -17.80 -36.86
N ALA A 658 -0.64 -16.71 -37.62
CA ALA A 658 -1.62 -16.32 -38.63
C ALA A 658 -1.49 -17.20 -39.89
N ALA A 659 -2.62 -17.48 -40.53
CA ALA A 659 -2.65 -18.26 -41.77
C ALA A 659 -1.89 -17.57 -42.91
N THR A 660 -1.43 -18.34 -43.91
CA THR A 660 -1.06 -17.76 -45.21
C THR A 660 -2.21 -18.00 -46.18
N ILE A 661 -2.88 -16.93 -46.59
CA ILE A 661 -4.03 -17.01 -47.49
C ILE A 661 -3.65 -16.40 -48.84
N THR A 662 -3.72 -17.21 -49.90
CA THR A 662 -3.49 -16.78 -51.29
C THR A 662 -4.75 -16.99 -52.12
N GLY A 663 -5.02 -16.07 -53.05
CA GLY A 663 -6.16 -16.20 -53.97
C GLY A 663 -7.54 -16.08 -53.31
N ASN A 664 -7.64 -15.47 -52.12
CA ASN A 664 -8.92 -15.25 -51.44
C ASN A 664 -9.89 -14.47 -52.34
N GLN A 665 -11.07 -15.02 -52.62
CA GLN A 665 -12.11 -14.36 -53.40
C GLN A 665 -13.00 -13.45 -52.54
N LEU A 666 -12.76 -13.35 -51.23
CA LEU A 666 -13.41 -12.37 -50.37
C LEU A 666 -12.65 -11.04 -50.37
N GLY A 667 -13.37 -9.95 -50.56
CA GLY A 667 -12.94 -8.61 -50.19
C GLY A 667 -13.28 -8.31 -48.73
N HIS A 668 -12.71 -7.23 -48.20
CA HIS A 668 -12.87 -6.81 -46.82
C HIS A 668 -13.26 -5.33 -46.69
N SER A 669 -13.83 -4.98 -45.53
CA SER A 669 -14.01 -3.61 -45.02
C SER A 669 -13.22 -3.41 -43.72
N ALA A 670 -12.09 -4.09 -43.57
CA ALA A 670 -11.18 -3.95 -42.43
C ALA A 670 -10.83 -2.48 -42.18
N GLY A 671 -11.06 -1.99 -40.96
CA GLY A 671 -10.67 -0.65 -40.53
C GLY A 671 -11.51 0.52 -41.07
N ALA A 672 -12.34 0.32 -42.10
CA ALA A 672 -13.23 1.37 -42.61
C ALA A 672 -14.43 0.80 -43.35
N ALA A 673 -15.58 1.48 -43.26
CA ALA A 673 -16.74 1.13 -44.07
C ALA A 673 -16.40 1.16 -45.57
N LYS A 674 -16.96 0.23 -46.34
CA LYS A 674 -16.69 0.06 -47.77
C LYS A 674 -17.90 0.43 -48.59
N ALA A 675 -17.76 1.43 -49.47
CA ALA A 675 -18.77 1.69 -50.49
C ALA A 675 -18.85 0.52 -51.48
N LEU A 676 -20.06 0.01 -51.70
CA LEU A 676 -20.38 -1.03 -52.68
C LEU A 676 -21.25 -0.44 -53.79
N THR A 677 -20.90 -0.75 -55.04
CA THR A 677 -21.69 -0.41 -56.22
C THR A 677 -22.59 -1.59 -56.56
N ALA A 678 -23.84 -1.31 -56.95
CA ALA A 678 -24.79 -2.35 -57.34
C ALA A 678 -24.20 -3.26 -58.43
N GLY A 679 -24.24 -4.57 -58.23
CA GLY A 679 -23.72 -5.55 -59.20
C GLY A 679 -22.20 -5.65 -59.28
N VAL A 680 -21.43 -5.08 -58.33
CA VAL A 680 -19.95 -5.14 -58.32
C VAL A 680 -19.42 -6.02 -57.16
N GLY A 681 -20.28 -6.85 -56.58
CA GLY A 681 -19.92 -7.85 -55.56
C GLY A 681 -21.14 -8.62 -55.07
N TYR A 682 -20.90 -9.53 -54.14
CA TYR A 682 -21.97 -10.26 -53.44
C TYR A 682 -21.81 -10.17 -51.93
N ILE A 683 -22.91 -9.99 -51.21
CA ILE A 683 -22.96 -9.95 -49.74
C ILE A 683 -23.59 -11.23 -49.20
N LEU A 684 -23.16 -11.65 -48.01
CA LEU A 684 -23.82 -12.76 -47.30
C LEU A 684 -25.23 -12.32 -46.91
N GLY A 685 -26.23 -13.16 -47.18
CA GLY A 685 -27.61 -12.91 -46.78
C GLY A 685 -28.49 -14.14 -46.89
N ASN A 686 -29.77 -13.97 -46.55
CA ASN A 686 -30.81 -14.97 -46.72
C ASN A 686 -31.79 -14.52 -47.82
N GLY A 687 -32.18 -15.45 -48.68
CA GLY A 687 -33.10 -15.21 -49.80
C GLY A 687 -33.78 -16.50 -50.27
N THR A 688 -34.20 -16.55 -51.53
CA THR A 688 -34.92 -17.71 -52.08
C THR A 688 -34.10 -19.00 -52.07
N GLU A 689 -32.77 -18.89 -52.17
CA GLU A 689 -31.85 -20.03 -52.13
C GLU A 689 -31.38 -20.37 -50.70
N GLY A 690 -31.97 -19.76 -49.67
CA GLY A 690 -31.47 -19.84 -48.29
C GLY A 690 -30.27 -18.91 -48.06
N THR A 691 -29.32 -19.32 -47.23
CA THR A 691 -28.12 -18.53 -46.95
C THR A 691 -27.10 -18.69 -48.08
N ALA A 692 -26.77 -17.59 -48.75
CA ALA A 692 -25.87 -17.58 -49.90
C ALA A 692 -25.21 -16.20 -50.06
N PHE A 693 -24.32 -16.07 -51.04
CA PHE A 693 -23.82 -14.77 -51.49
C PHE A 693 -24.78 -14.17 -52.52
N TYR A 694 -25.46 -13.08 -52.16
CA TYR A 694 -26.44 -12.38 -53.01
C TYR A 694 -25.83 -11.13 -53.64
N PRO A 695 -26.19 -10.78 -54.88
CA PRO A 695 -25.69 -9.57 -55.54
C PRO A 695 -25.91 -8.34 -54.67
N CYS A 696 -24.84 -7.56 -54.45
CA CYS A 696 -24.95 -6.39 -53.61
C CYS A 696 -25.79 -5.30 -54.30
N LYS A 697 -26.57 -4.57 -53.50
CA LYS A 697 -27.17 -3.30 -53.90
C LYS A 697 -26.15 -2.18 -53.66
N ALA A 698 -26.35 -1.04 -54.32
CA ALA A 698 -25.57 0.15 -54.01
C ALA A 698 -25.78 0.54 -52.54
N GLY A 699 -24.69 0.78 -51.81
CA GLY A 699 -24.75 1.07 -50.38
C GLY A 699 -23.38 1.02 -49.71
N SER A 700 -23.36 1.04 -48.37
CA SER A 700 -22.14 0.95 -47.57
C SER A 700 -22.13 -0.36 -46.80
N LEU A 701 -21.09 -1.17 -47.00
CA LEU A 701 -20.78 -2.30 -46.12
C LEU A 701 -20.14 -1.74 -44.85
N PRO A 702 -20.67 -2.05 -43.65
CA PRO A 702 -20.08 -1.63 -42.40
C PRO A 702 -18.61 -2.07 -42.26
N ILE A 703 -17.86 -1.36 -41.43
CA ILE A 703 -16.48 -1.70 -41.06
C ILE A 703 -16.39 -3.16 -40.53
N ASN A 704 -15.24 -3.81 -40.78
CA ASN A 704 -14.87 -5.14 -40.30
C ASN A 704 -15.78 -6.29 -40.77
N LYS A 705 -16.27 -6.20 -42.01
CA LYS A 705 -17.08 -7.23 -42.70
C LYS A 705 -16.35 -7.78 -43.91
N ALA A 706 -16.89 -8.84 -44.52
CA ALA A 706 -16.39 -9.43 -45.76
C ALA A 706 -17.49 -9.53 -46.81
N TYR A 707 -17.09 -9.56 -48.08
CA TYR A 707 -17.99 -9.70 -49.24
C TYR A 707 -17.28 -10.49 -50.32
N LEU A 708 -18.01 -11.19 -51.18
CA LEU A 708 -17.43 -11.96 -52.28
C LEU A 708 -17.17 -11.06 -53.49
N LEU A 709 -15.93 -11.08 -54.00
CA LEU A 709 -15.46 -10.27 -55.13
C LEU A 709 -16.09 -10.74 -56.45
N GLY A 710 -16.29 -9.80 -57.38
CA GLY A 710 -16.67 -10.04 -58.77
C GLY A 710 -17.98 -9.35 -59.18
N ASN A 711 -18.35 -9.46 -60.45
CA ASN A 711 -19.53 -8.77 -60.97
C ASN A 711 -20.79 -9.56 -60.59
N GLY A 712 -21.62 -8.96 -59.75
CA GLY A 712 -22.91 -9.45 -59.27
C GLY A 712 -23.89 -9.68 -60.42
N GLY A 713 -23.82 -10.84 -61.07
CA GLY A 713 -24.86 -11.32 -61.97
C GLY A 713 -26.19 -11.50 -61.23
N GLU A 714 -27.28 -11.84 -61.93
CA GLU A 714 -28.62 -11.85 -61.32
C GLU A 714 -28.84 -12.95 -60.27
N SER A 715 -28.03 -14.01 -60.28
CA SER A 715 -28.20 -15.18 -59.41
C SER A 715 -27.33 -15.14 -58.16
N ALA A 716 -27.84 -15.69 -57.05
CA ALA A 716 -27.06 -15.94 -55.85
C ALA A 716 -25.99 -17.03 -56.07
N ILE A 717 -24.89 -16.96 -55.31
CA ILE A 717 -23.81 -17.96 -55.34
C ILE A 717 -23.84 -18.75 -54.04
N ALA A 718 -24.12 -20.04 -54.14
CA ALA A 718 -24.15 -20.96 -52.99
C ALA A 718 -22.74 -21.20 -52.41
N MET A 719 -22.68 -21.55 -51.13
CA MET A 719 -21.43 -21.84 -50.42
C MET A 719 -21.20 -23.34 -50.30
N ASN A 720 -20.02 -23.80 -50.71
CA ASN A 720 -19.62 -25.19 -50.64
C ASN A 720 -18.51 -25.38 -49.60
N PHE A 721 -18.85 -25.99 -48.46
CA PHE A 721 -17.93 -26.29 -47.36
C PHE A 721 -17.22 -27.66 -47.50
N GLY A 722 -17.30 -28.31 -48.67
CA GLY A 722 -16.72 -29.64 -48.89
C GLY A 722 -17.52 -30.80 -48.28
N ASN A 723 -18.64 -30.51 -47.61
CA ASN A 723 -19.57 -31.49 -47.04
C ASN A 723 -20.55 -32.08 -48.07
N ALA A 724 -20.26 -31.94 -49.36
CA ALA A 724 -21.00 -32.62 -50.41
C ALA A 724 -20.71 -34.13 -50.32
N VAL A 725 -21.48 -34.83 -49.49
CA VAL A 725 -21.76 -36.24 -49.76
C VAL A 725 -22.33 -36.24 -51.16
N THR A 726 -21.59 -36.78 -52.14
CA THR A 726 -22.12 -37.14 -53.45
C THR A 726 -23.07 -38.33 -53.26
N GLY A 727 -24.15 -38.09 -52.53
CA GLY A 727 -25.26 -39.01 -52.41
C GLY A 727 -25.90 -39.06 -53.78
N ILE A 728 -25.69 -40.17 -54.47
CA ILE A 728 -26.56 -40.68 -55.54
C ILE A 728 -27.98 -40.79 -54.96
N ASN A 729 -28.67 -39.68 -54.79
CA ASN A 729 -30.02 -39.61 -54.27
C ASN A 729 -30.79 -38.72 -55.22
N THR A 730 -31.21 -39.35 -56.33
CA THR A 730 -32.26 -38.99 -57.30
C THR A 730 -31.80 -38.90 -58.77
N ILE A 731 -31.43 -40.04 -59.36
CA ILE A 731 -31.77 -40.25 -60.77
C ILE A 731 -33.24 -40.67 -60.81
N ALA A 732 -34.12 -39.72 -61.12
CA ALA A 732 -35.47 -40.04 -61.57
C ALA A 732 -35.40 -40.59 -63.00
N ALA A 733 -35.12 -41.90 -63.13
CA ALA A 733 -35.36 -42.58 -64.39
C ALA A 733 -36.88 -42.79 -64.56
N PRO A 734 -37.45 -42.54 -65.75
CA PRO A 734 -38.88 -42.71 -65.97
C PRO A 734 -39.29 -44.17 -65.75
N ALA A 735 -40.41 -44.38 -65.06
CA ALA A 735 -40.97 -45.69 -64.81
C ALA A 735 -41.45 -46.34 -66.12
N SER A 736 -40.58 -47.11 -66.78
CA SER A 736 -41.00 -48.04 -67.84
C SER A 736 -41.28 -49.40 -67.23
N ALA A 737 -42.53 -49.87 -67.33
CA ALA A 737 -43.00 -51.16 -66.84
C ALA A 737 -42.46 -52.39 -67.62
N LYS A 738 -41.46 -52.22 -68.48
CA LYS A 738 -40.88 -53.28 -69.34
C LYS A 738 -39.43 -53.64 -69.03
N ALA A 739 -38.87 -53.14 -67.93
CA ALA A 739 -37.49 -53.42 -67.58
C ALA A 739 -37.29 -54.89 -67.17
N PRO A 740 -36.19 -55.55 -67.59
CA PRO A 740 -35.91 -56.92 -67.16
C PRO A 740 -35.70 -57.00 -65.64
N ILE A 741 -36.20 -58.09 -65.04
CA ILE A 741 -36.04 -58.39 -63.62
C ILE A 741 -34.82 -59.30 -63.45
N PHE A 742 -34.01 -59.10 -62.41
CA PHE A 742 -32.87 -59.95 -62.06
C PHE A 742 -33.00 -60.44 -60.62
N ASP A 743 -32.63 -61.70 -60.36
CA ASP A 743 -32.47 -62.20 -58.98
C ASP A 743 -31.15 -61.71 -58.37
N LEU A 744 -30.91 -62.02 -57.09
CA LEU A 744 -29.73 -61.54 -56.36
C LEU A 744 -28.39 -62.13 -56.84
N SER A 745 -28.42 -63.16 -57.69
CA SER A 745 -27.22 -63.68 -58.35
C SER A 745 -26.98 -63.04 -59.73
N GLY A 746 -27.80 -62.04 -60.11
CA GLY A 746 -27.65 -61.31 -61.36
C GLY A 746 -28.22 -62.03 -62.58
N ARG A 747 -28.98 -63.12 -62.38
CA ARG A 747 -29.64 -63.84 -63.47
C ARG A 747 -30.97 -63.17 -63.82
N ARG A 748 -31.23 -62.99 -65.11
CA ARG A 748 -32.49 -62.43 -65.61
C ARG A 748 -33.65 -63.39 -65.39
N VAL A 749 -34.75 -62.90 -64.80
CA VAL A 749 -35.95 -63.66 -64.46
C VAL A 749 -37.13 -63.14 -65.28
N VAL A 750 -37.87 -64.06 -65.91
CA VAL A 750 -38.98 -63.72 -66.82
C VAL A 750 -40.26 -63.37 -66.06
N LYS A 751 -40.47 -63.95 -64.87
CA LYS A 751 -41.59 -63.66 -63.96
C LYS A 751 -41.13 -63.77 -62.51
N ALA A 752 -41.29 -62.70 -61.74
CA ALA A 752 -40.93 -62.71 -60.31
C ALA A 752 -41.98 -63.47 -59.48
N THR A 753 -41.50 -64.31 -58.55
CA THR A 753 -42.29 -64.93 -57.48
C THR A 753 -41.99 -64.21 -56.16
N LYS A 754 -42.49 -64.67 -55.01
CA LYS A 754 -42.20 -64.04 -53.73
C LYS A 754 -40.69 -64.02 -53.43
N GLY A 755 -40.09 -62.84 -53.32
CA GLY A 755 -38.64 -62.69 -53.13
C GLY A 755 -38.12 -61.28 -53.43
N LEU A 756 -36.82 -61.09 -53.25
CA LEU A 756 -36.11 -59.84 -53.53
C LEU A 756 -35.43 -59.89 -54.90
N TYR A 757 -35.66 -58.86 -55.73
CA TYR A 757 -35.15 -58.76 -57.10
C TYR A 757 -34.56 -57.38 -57.37
N ILE A 758 -33.84 -57.25 -58.49
CA ILE A 758 -33.39 -55.96 -59.04
C ILE A 758 -34.09 -55.71 -60.36
N GLN A 759 -34.77 -54.57 -60.47
CA GLN A 759 -35.41 -54.12 -61.71
C GLN A 759 -35.16 -52.61 -61.84
N ASN A 760 -34.72 -52.15 -63.02
CA ASN A 760 -34.31 -50.75 -63.23
C ASN A 760 -33.27 -50.25 -62.19
N GLY A 761 -32.33 -51.12 -61.79
CA GLY A 761 -31.27 -50.77 -60.83
C GLY A 761 -31.76 -50.56 -59.38
N LYS A 762 -33.04 -50.83 -59.07
CA LYS A 762 -33.60 -50.75 -57.71
C LYS A 762 -33.93 -52.13 -57.17
N LYS A 763 -33.75 -52.30 -55.86
CA LYS A 763 -34.22 -53.47 -55.12
C LYS A 763 -35.75 -53.44 -55.01
N VAL A 764 -36.42 -54.50 -55.45
CA VAL A 764 -37.88 -54.66 -55.44
C VAL A 764 -38.23 -55.96 -54.71
N ILE A 765 -39.13 -55.89 -53.74
CA ILE A 765 -39.68 -57.08 -53.06
C ILE A 765 -41.02 -57.42 -53.70
N VAL A 766 -41.11 -58.61 -54.28
CA VAL A 766 -42.37 -59.20 -54.71
C VAL A 766 -42.88 -60.04 -53.54
N LYS A 767 -44.08 -59.76 -53.05
CA LYS A 767 -44.64 -60.34 -51.82
C LYS A 767 -45.50 -61.57 -52.05
#